data_AF-A0A2I0AQK6-F1
#
_entry.id   AF-A0A2I0AQK6-F1
#
_cell.length_a   1.000
_cell.length_b   1.000
_cell.length_c   1.000
_cell.angle_alpha   90.00
_cell.angle_beta   90.00
_cell.angle_gamma   90.00
#
_symmetry.space_group_name_H-M   'P 1'
#
loop_
_entity.id
_entity.type
_entity.pdbx_description
1 polymer ?
#
loop_
_entity_poly.entity_id
_entity_poly.type
_entity_poly.pdbx_seq_one_letter_code
_entity_poly.pdbx_strand_id
1 'polypeptide(L)'
;MEEGRRFNAVPSETTAGRKSNVAGDHTCKGCSFEKRINGEEPKSIEASEAENNGEPTIFESKTTDSPKAEDKAKSEKREEKVTSTTTDMKAGNSRKYRNPEIGNEEKIDEDSLRFAGRKPHDIPIACQQRGGEQGSSSRIPEIAERRSTPSVSDPGSITRMVTMATPGASHSSASQQRKLMSYSQPLPRSEIPRCVSNLRKKHSLDEEPAASSHPFPLDIPRSFHSSHPASSLPPGPIPEFIGSGGGSGIFRLPPRGAVHPGRPPPLELRPRPLRETQVGAFLHAIACTTSQVWAAQESGLRFWYLSELFDEWKGREMPRRGDEESAPFHTSVRTPAALCLVADVGRGLVWSGHKDGKIRSWRVEQTRMQMGSLAPSPVERNEGGAGFKEVLSWQAHRAPVLSMVFTSYGELWSGSQGGNIRAWPSQAIENSLSRSVEERHMAALLVERSCVDLKSLVTVEGECPLSSANVLYLLSDDSRAKVWSSSSLSFALWDSRKKELLRVFSLNGEIETRSNALSPHNPNAEVDVKTKVSCSSKKEKSQGSSFLQRSRNALMGAADAVRRVASKGAFGDDNRRIEAMVITLDGIIWTGYTNGSLVQWDANGNKLHEVQHHSASVTCLCTFASRLWVGYANGTVQVMDLEGYLIGGWIAHNSPVMSMAIEGLFLFTLGNLGGIRGWYLASPGPLDNALQSELASKEMLYTKFENVKILAGTWNVGQERASHNSLITWLGTVASEVGMVAIGLQEVDMGAGFLAVSAAKESVGLEGSSYGQWWLDNVGKTLDEGTSFERVGSRQLAGLLIAIWARRNLVPHIGDVDAAAVACGLGRAIGNKGAVGLRIRVYDRILCFVNCHFAAHLEAVSRRNADFNHVYRSMAFIRPPSGGNAATACASNAQMHRWGNATDTGRPELSEADMIIFLGDFNYRLYGITFDEARDLVSQRCFDWLREKDQLREEMRAGKVFQGLREGDFKFPPTYKFQRHQAGFTGYDSSEKKRIPAWCDRILYRDNRSVSLSDCSLECPVVASILQYEACMDVTDSDHKPVRCIFSVDIARLDKLTRRRLFGEIIVSNGKFKSLLEEYQKVPETVVSTTEIFLANRGTSFLRVTNKCLKDKATFEILCERLRSKNEDGQDLRIRSRGSFGFPNWLKISPVVGIIKPGETINLSVQHENLRTLEDFIDDAPQHQWTEDTLDSEVLLILKITGSRSTECRTHLIHVRRTFKSNEPNGHL
;
A
#
# COMPACT_ATOMS: atom_id res chain seq x y z
N MET A 1 54.77 -18.72 -20.57
CA MET A 1 54.10 -19.82 -21.30
C MET A 1 52.63 -19.41 -21.43
N GLU A 2 52.30 -18.28 -22.06
CA GLU A 2 52.53 -17.87 -23.48
C GLU A 2 51.60 -18.64 -24.43
N GLU A 3 50.64 -17.94 -25.05
CA GLU A 3 50.65 -17.46 -26.46
C GLU A 3 50.39 -18.58 -27.49
N GLY A 4 49.61 -18.39 -28.55
CA GLY A 4 48.79 -17.21 -28.89
C GLY A 4 48.42 -17.13 -30.38
N ARG A 5 47.78 -16.00 -30.74
CA ARG A 5 47.58 -15.44 -32.10
C ARG A 5 46.50 -16.04 -33.02
N ARG A 6 45.71 -15.10 -33.59
CA ARG A 6 44.83 -15.21 -34.76
C ARG A 6 45.65 -14.92 -36.04
N PHE A 7 45.11 -15.16 -37.23
CA PHE A 7 44.91 -14.19 -38.35
C PHE A 7 44.03 -14.92 -39.40
N ASN A 8 42.87 -14.43 -39.91
CA ASN A 8 42.49 -13.20 -40.63
C ASN A 8 43.11 -13.03 -42.04
N ALA A 9 42.28 -13.12 -43.10
CA ALA A 9 42.08 -12.09 -44.17
C ALA A 9 41.22 -12.63 -45.34
N VAL A 10 40.29 -11.84 -45.90
CA VAL A 10 39.48 -12.19 -47.11
C VAL A 10 39.04 -10.95 -47.93
N PRO A 11 39.49 -10.82 -49.19
CA PRO A 11 38.86 -10.02 -50.27
C PRO A 11 38.63 -10.90 -51.54
N SER A 12 38.12 -10.48 -52.71
CA SER A 12 37.57 -9.21 -53.25
C SER A 12 36.58 -9.50 -54.40
N GLU A 13 35.47 -8.74 -54.44
CA GLU A 13 34.80 -8.11 -55.61
C GLU A 13 34.28 -8.90 -56.86
N THR A 14 32.96 -8.70 -57.15
CA THR A 14 32.25 -8.39 -58.44
C THR A 14 32.55 -9.16 -59.77
N THR A 15 31.61 -9.45 -60.70
CA THR A 15 30.13 -9.26 -60.83
C THR A 15 29.50 -10.14 -61.96
N ALA A 16 28.20 -10.48 -61.84
CA ALA A 16 27.24 -10.90 -62.91
C ALA A 16 27.44 -12.25 -63.68
N GLY A 17 26.38 -12.84 -64.29
CA GLY A 17 26.49 -14.13 -65.03
C GLY A 17 25.24 -14.76 -65.71
N ARG A 18 24.33 -15.41 -64.95
CA ARG A 18 23.00 -15.97 -65.35
C ARG A 18 22.90 -16.93 -66.58
N LYS A 19 22.74 -18.27 -66.38
CA LYS A 19 21.80 -19.17 -67.14
C LYS A 19 21.78 -20.68 -66.75
N SER A 20 20.57 -21.23 -66.50
CA SER A 20 19.90 -22.49 -66.99
C SER A 20 20.67 -23.82 -67.27
N ASN A 21 20.11 -25.06 -67.21
CA ASN A 21 18.87 -25.69 -66.64
C ASN A 21 18.92 -27.24 -66.88
N VAL A 22 17.90 -28.01 -66.42
CA VAL A 22 17.53 -29.43 -66.81
C VAL A 22 18.37 -30.54 -66.13
N ALA A 23 17.87 -31.68 -65.62
CA ALA A 23 16.52 -32.25 -65.37
C ALA A 23 16.49 -32.89 -63.95
N GLY A 24 15.36 -33.12 -63.25
CA GLY A 24 13.94 -32.99 -63.57
C GLY A 24 13.24 -34.35 -63.87
N ASP A 25 12.04 -34.68 -63.38
CA ASP A 25 11.14 -33.99 -62.45
C ASP A 25 11.40 -34.41 -60.98
N HIS A 26 10.69 -35.25 -60.21
CA HIS A 26 9.38 -35.96 -60.21
C HIS A 26 9.25 -36.51 -58.75
N THR A 27 8.15 -36.65 -57.99
CA THR A 27 6.67 -36.40 -58.01
C THR A 27 6.18 -36.77 -56.57
N CYS A 28 5.00 -36.50 -56.01
CA CYS A 28 3.86 -35.55 -56.07
C CYS A 28 2.93 -36.03 -54.90
N LYS A 29 1.98 -35.31 -54.26
CA LYS A 29 1.35 -33.97 -54.29
C LYS A 29 0.83 -33.70 -52.84
N GLY A 30 0.18 -32.61 -52.43
CA GLY A 30 -0.45 -31.47 -53.12
C GLY A 30 -1.97 -31.44 -52.83
N CYS A 31 -2.63 -30.31 -52.53
CA CYS A 31 -2.20 -28.90 -52.53
C CYS A 31 -2.98 -28.03 -51.52
N SER A 32 -2.56 -26.77 -51.40
CA SER A 32 -3.16 -25.66 -50.64
C SER A 32 -3.08 -24.35 -51.48
N PHE A 33 -3.23 -23.15 -50.87
CA PHE A 33 -2.97 -21.80 -51.45
C PHE A 33 -4.00 -21.25 -52.49
N GLU A 34 -4.17 -19.93 -52.76
CA GLU A 34 -3.64 -18.68 -52.16
C GLU A 34 -4.63 -17.46 -52.24
N LYS A 35 -4.18 -16.25 -51.86
CA LYS A 35 -4.82 -14.92 -52.02
C LYS A 35 -4.46 -14.25 -53.36
N ARG A 36 -5.30 -13.33 -53.91
CA ARG A 36 -4.99 -11.87 -54.11
C ARG A 36 -5.90 -11.09 -55.10
N ILE A 37 -6.34 -9.88 -54.67
CA ILE A 37 -6.31 -8.56 -55.37
C ILE A 37 -7.39 -8.14 -56.42
N ASN A 38 -7.89 -6.89 -56.22
CA ASN A 38 -8.55 -5.90 -57.11
C ASN A 38 -9.92 -6.15 -57.79
N GLY A 39 -10.74 -5.07 -57.87
CA GLY A 39 -11.18 -4.60 -59.21
C GLY A 39 -12.64 -4.17 -59.49
N GLU A 40 -13.18 -3.16 -58.81
CA GLU A 40 -14.21 -2.19 -59.30
C GLU A 40 -15.62 -2.65 -59.84
N GLU A 41 -16.52 -1.65 -59.93
CA GLU A 41 -17.93 -1.65 -60.39
C GLU A 41 -18.03 -1.54 -61.95
N PRO A 42 -19.21 -1.61 -62.67
CA PRO A 42 -20.56 -1.17 -62.22
C PRO A 42 -21.88 -1.78 -62.81
N LYS A 43 -23.00 -1.39 -62.17
CA LYS A 43 -24.33 -0.99 -62.73
C LYS A 43 -25.29 -1.96 -63.47
N SER A 44 -26.44 -2.17 -62.81
CA SER A 44 -27.86 -1.98 -63.25
C SER A 44 -28.50 -2.71 -64.46
N ILE A 45 -29.68 -3.32 -64.21
CA ILE A 45 -30.96 -3.33 -64.98
C ILE A 45 -31.93 -4.23 -64.15
N GLU A 46 -33.08 -3.82 -63.59
CA GLU A 46 -34.40 -3.34 -64.12
C GLU A 46 -35.47 -4.46 -64.28
N ALA A 47 -36.60 -4.32 -63.56
CA ALA A 47 -38.00 -4.77 -63.84
C ALA A 47 -38.33 -6.27 -64.14
N SER A 48 -39.61 -6.71 -64.29
CA SER A 48 -40.85 -6.66 -63.44
C SER A 48 -41.88 -7.68 -64.04
N GLU A 49 -43.15 -7.94 -63.67
CA GLU A 49 -44.15 -7.41 -62.70
C GLU A 49 -45.31 -8.46 -62.50
N ALA A 50 -46.51 -8.06 -62.00
CA ALA A 50 -47.80 -8.82 -61.98
C ALA A 50 -47.90 -10.07 -61.05
N GLU A 51 -49.05 -10.54 -60.51
CA GLU A 51 -50.46 -10.09 -60.26
C GLU A 51 -51.14 -11.17 -59.33
N ASN A 52 -52.35 -11.08 -58.73
CA ASN A 52 -53.22 -10.03 -58.15
C ASN A 52 -54.49 -10.70 -57.50
N ASN A 53 -55.42 -9.92 -56.92
CA ASN A 53 -56.82 -10.21 -56.51
C ASN A 53 -57.10 -10.96 -55.18
N GLY A 54 -58.12 -10.50 -54.40
CA GLY A 54 -58.59 -11.19 -53.18
C GLY A 54 -59.51 -10.44 -52.18
N GLU A 55 -60.57 -9.75 -52.61
CA GLU A 55 -61.68 -9.19 -51.76
C GLU A 55 -63.05 -9.68 -52.33
N PRO A 56 -64.25 -9.59 -51.67
CA PRO A 56 -64.78 -8.38 -50.95
C PRO A 56 -65.89 -8.54 -49.83
N THR A 57 -66.29 -7.42 -49.19
CA THR A 57 -67.62 -7.12 -48.51
C THR A 57 -68.01 -7.90 -47.21
N ILE A 58 -68.95 -7.51 -46.30
CA ILE A 58 -70.29 -6.84 -46.35
C ILE A 58 -70.64 -6.01 -45.04
N PHE A 59 -71.24 -4.80 -45.21
CA PHE A 59 -72.25 -4.01 -44.39
C PHE A 59 -72.16 -3.83 -42.83
N GLU A 60 -72.05 -2.60 -42.28
CA GLU A 60 -73.10 -1.61 -41.78
C GLU A 60 -73.40 -1.70 -40.25
N SER A 61 -73.94 -0.69 -39.53
CA SER A 61 -74.64 0.58 -39.86
C SER A 61 -74.30 1.78 -38.91
N LYS A 62 -75.04 2.91 -39.00
CA LYS A 62 -74.81 4.23 -38.34
C LYS A 62 -75.88 4.58 -37.27
N THR A 63 -75.59 5.55 -36.38
CA THR A 63 -76.45 6.67 -35.82
C THR A 63 -75.74 7.24 -34.56
N THR A 64 -75.41 8.52 -34.28
CA THR A 64 -75.88 9.92 -34.51
C THR A 64 -76.27 10.61 -33.18
N ASP A 65 -75.90 11.89 -33.09
CA ASP A 65 -76.46 12.99 -32.28
C ASP A 65 -76.21 13.17 -30.76
N SER A 66 -76.21 14.46 -30.38
CA SER A 66 -75.98 15.01 -29.05
C SER A 66 -77.19 15.86 -28.59
N PRO A 67 -77.64 15.78 -27.32
CA PRO A 67 -78.54 16.77 -26.72
C PRO A 67 -77.84 17.85 -25.88
N LYS A 68 -78.62 18.84 -25.40
CA LYS A 68 -78.22 19.98 -24.54
C LYS A 68 -79.00 19.97 -23.20
N ALA A 69 -78.62 20.91 -22.32
CA ALA A 69 -79.37 21.40 -21.13
C ALA A 69 -79.50 20.40 -19.97
N GLU A 70 -79.25 20.75 -18.69
CA GLU A 70 -79.78 21.84 -17.84
C GLU A 70 -81.24 21.68 -17.38
N ASP A 71 -81.43 21.31 -16.10
CA ASP A 71 -82.05 22.16 -15.07
C ASP A 71 -81.66 21.62 -13.68
N LYS A 72 -81.21 22.40 -12.68
CA LYS A 72 -81.72 23.60 -11.98
C LYS A 72 -82.76 23.32 -10.89
N ALA A 73 -82.34 23.54 -9.65
CA ALA A 73 -83.17 24.01 -8.54
C ALA A 73 -82.43 25.15 -7.80
N LYS A 74 -83.15 26.13 -7.23
CA LYS A 74 -82.59 27.31 -6.56
C LYS A 74 -83.32 27.62 -5.25
N SER A 75 -82.56 28.06 -4.24
CA SER A 75 -82.98 29.01 -3.19
C SER A 75 -81.70 29.57 -2.54
N GLU A 76 -81.37 30.86 -2.71
CA GLU A 76 -81.64 31.95 -1.73
C GLU A 76 -80.97 31.74 -0.35
N LYS A 77 -80.23 32.69 0.25
CA LYS A 77 -79.87 34.12 -0.02
C LYS A 77 -78.48 34.39 0.65
N ARG A 78 -77.90 35.59 0.91
CA ARG A 78 -78.39 36.98 0.98
C ARG A 78 -77.35 38.05 0.52
N GLU A 79 -76.63 38.68 1.44
CA GLU A 79 -75.90 39.98 1.38
C GLU A 79 -74.73 39.94 2.43
N GLU A 80 -73.72 40.83 2.57
CA GLU A 80 -73.50 42.22 2.08
C GLU A 80 -71.98 42.64 2.08
N LYS A 81 -71.65 43.75 1.36
CA LYS A 81 -70.58 44.78 1.60
C LYS A 81 -69.04 44.49 1.62
N VAL A 82 -68.31 45.21 0.71
CA VAL A 82 -67.18 46.18 0.96
C VAL A 82 -65.81 45.66 1.52
N THR A 83 -64.59 46.08 1.11
CA THR A 83 -64.06 47.22 0.28
C THR A 83 -62.93 46.80 -0.70
N SER A 84 -62.33 47.77 -1.43
CA SER A 84 -61.50 47.65 -2.63
C SER A 84 -59.98 47.92 -2.47
N THR A 85 -59.20 47.57 -3.53
CA THR A 85 -57.94 48.23 -4.04
C THR A 85 -56.65 48.15 -3.18
N THR A 86 -55.39 48.09 -3.70
CA THR A 86 -54.81 48.30 -5.06
C THR A 86 -53.40 47.65 -5.25
N THR A 87 -53.00 47.33 -6.51
CA THR A 87 -51.67 47.43 -7.22
C THR A 87 -50.30 47.61 -6.48
N ASP A 88 -49.11 47.17 -6.93
CA ASP A 88 -48.64 46.28 -8.04
C ASP A 88 -47.10 45.93 -7.95
N MET A 89 -46.61 45.03 -8.82
CA MET A 89 -45.26 44.85 -9.43
C MET A 89 -43.89 44.92 -8.66
N LYS A 90 -43.17 43.77 -8.73
CA LYS A 90 -41.76 43.55 -9.20
C LYS A 90 -40.49 43.94 -8.37
N ALA A 91 -39.46 43.10 -8.59
CA ALA A 91 -38.00 43.29 -8.33
C ALA A 91 -37.56 43.37 -6.85
N GLY A 92 -36.27 43.17 -6.47
CA GLY A 92 -35.09 42.70 -7.22
C GLY A 92 -33.77 43.25 -6.64
N ASN A 93 -32.64 42.52 -6.80
CA ASN A 93 -31.25 42.88 -6.43
C ASN A 93 -30.86 43.12 -4.94
N SER A 94 -30.17 42.13 -4.38
CA SER A 94 -28.79 42.19 -3.81
C SER A 94 -28.19 43.45 -3.13
N ARG A 95 -27.34 43.15 -2.11
CA ARG A 95 -25.93 43.61 -1.88
C ARG A 95 -25.61 44.71 -0.82
N LYS A 96 -24.63 44.35 0.05
CA LYS A 96 -23.56 45.13 0.73
C LYS A 96 -23.76 45.79 2.12
N TYR A 97 -22.89 45.37 3.06
CA TYR A 97 -22.07 46.12 4.05
C TYR A 97 -22.60 47.40 4.75
N ARG A 98 -22.55 47.42 6.11
CA ARG A 98 -21.56 48.17 6.93
C ARG A 98 -21.65 47.90 8.45
N ASN A 99 -20.57 48.17 9.20
CA ASN A 99 -20.52 48.29 10.68
C ASN A 99 -21.04 49.69 11.13
N PRO A 100 -21.42 49.89 12.41
CA PRO A 100 -20.51 50.16 13.56
C PRO A 100 -20.48 48.98 14.58
N GLU A 101 -19.54 48.74 15.50
CA GLU A 101 -18.68 49.55 16.40
C GLU A 101 -19.30 50.00 17.76
N ILE A 102 -18.69 49.52 18.87
CA ILE A 102 -18.28 50.21 20.13
C ILE A 102 -19.37 50.95 20.95
N GLY A 103 -19.46 50.89 22.30
CA GLY A 103 -18.66 50.26 23.38
C GLY A 103 -19.43 50.31 24.73
N ASN A 104 -19.05 49.53 25.75
CA ASN A 104 -18.27 49.91 26.96
C ASN A 104 -19.07 50.49 28.17
N GLU A 105 -18.93 49.83 29.33
CA GLU A 105 -19.17 50.32 30.72
C GLU A 105 -20.63 50.75 31.09
N GLU A 106 -21.08 50.87 32.35
CA GLU A 106 -20.37 50.96 33.65
C GLU A 106 -21.00 50.06 34.77
N LYS A 107 -21.27 50.54 36.00
CA LYS A 107 -21.15 49.73 37.26
C LYS A 107 -22.14 50.08 38.41
N ILE A 108 -22.25 49.18 39.40
CA ILE A 108 -22.69 49.35 40.83
C ILE A 108 -24.20 49.19 41.22
N ASP A 109 -24.43 48.17 42.06
CA ASP A 109 -25.25 47.99 43.29
C ASP A 109 -26.68 48.59 43.41
N GLU A 110 -27.71 47.73 43.61
CA GLU A 110 -28.40 47.35 44.88
C GLU A 110 -29.57 48.25 45.31
N ASP A 111 -30.77 47.65 45.43
CA ASP A 111 -31.61 47.78 46.64
C ASP A 111 -32.53 46.53 46.78
N SER A 112 -33.10 46.33 47.97
CA SER A 112 -33.78 45.09 48.40
C SER A 112 -35.27 45.26 48.72
N LEU A 113 -36.05 44.16 48.78
CA LEU A 113 -36.83 43.72 49.97
C LEU A 113 -37.93 42.64 49.70
N ARG A 114 -38.07 41.73 50.68
CA ARG A 114 -39.28 40.95 51.10
C ARG A 114 -39.78 39.80 50.17
N PHE A 115 -40.35 38.69 50.66
CA PHE A 115 -40.71 38.28 52.03
C PHE A 115 -40.42 36.77 52.32
N ALA A 116 -39.99 36.50 53.57
CA ALA A 116 -39.66 35.24 54.29
C ALA A 116 -40.23 33.86 53.84
N GLY A 117 -39.62 32.71 54.19
CA GLY A 117 -38.46 32.36 55.05
C GLY A 117 -38.44 30.84 55.35
N ARG A 118 -37.61 30.20 56.21
CA ARG A 118 -36.54 30.62 57.16
C ARG A 118 -35.37 29.57 57.15
N LYS A 119 -34.95 29.01 58.32
CA LYS A 119 -33.88 28.01 58.58
C LYS A 119 -34.16 27.24 59.90
N PRO A 120 -33.29 26.31 60.39
CA PRO A 120 -32.19 26.69 61.31
C PRO A 120 -30.82 26.01 61.00
N HIS A 121 -29.89 25.97 61.97
CA HIS A 121 -28.44 25.69 61.82
C HIS A 121 -27.83 24.95 63.03
N ASP A 122 -26.62 24.39 62.82
CA ASP A 122 -25.55 24.08 63.80
C ASP A 122 -25.74 22.94 64.85
N ILE A 123 -24.73 22.77 65.72
CA ILE A 123 -24.07 21.49 66.16
C ILE A 123 -23.33 21.77 67.50
N PRO A 124 -23.02 20.84 68.46
CA PRO A 124 -22.66 19.39 68.36
C PRO A 124 -23.25 18.46 69.50
N ILE A 125 -22.54 17.35 69.82
CA ILE A 125 -22.58 16.50 71.06
C ILE A 125 -23.46 15.22 70.99
N ALA A 126 -23.21 14.26 71.90
CA ALA A 126 -23.37 12.80 71.74
C ALA A 126 -24.42 12.10 72.65
N CYS A 127 -24.56 10.78 72.44
CA CYS A 127 -25.03 9.72 73.35
C CYS A 127 -26.53 9.45 73.64
N GLN A 128 -26.92 8.20 73.35
CA GLN A 128 -27.86 7.34 74.12
C GLN A 128 -29.38 7.73 74.15
N GLN A 129 -30.37 6.86 74.43
CA GLN A 129 -30.41 5.47 74.94
C GLN A 129 -31.74 4.73 74.54
N ARG A 130 -31.92 3.47 75.00
CA ARG A 130 -33.06 2.50 74.86
C ARG A 130 -33.03 1.59 73.60
N GLY A 131 -33.28 0.27 73.68
CA GLY A 131 -33.40 -0.65 74.85
C GLY A 131 -33.95 -2.06 74.47
N GLY A 132 -33.49 -3.13 75.16
CA GLY A 132 -33.82 -4.57 74.93
C GLY A 132 -32.91 -5.25 73.88
N GLU A 133 -32.28 -6.44 74.00
CA GLU A 133 -32.46 -7.71 74.76
C GLU A 133 -33.47 -8.71 74.15
N GLN A 134 -33.27 -10.05 74.10
CA GLN A 134 -32.14 -10.98 74.46
C GLN A 134 -32.32 -12.31 73.65
N GLY A 135 -31.52 -13.39 73.69
CA GLY A 135 -30.26 -13.76 74.38
C GLY A 135 -29.95 -15.28 74.29
N SER A 136 -28.71 -15.73 74.61
CA SER A 136 -28.22 -17.16 74.70
C SER A 136 -28.08 -17.98 73.38
N SER A 137 -27.18 -18.96 73.16
CA SER A 137 -25.93 -19.50 73.81
C SER A 137 -25.35 -20.65 72.93
N SER A 138 -24.13 -21.23 73.00
CA SER A 138 -22.81 -20.93 73.63
C SER A 138 -21.72 -21.98 73.18
N ARG A 139 -20.43 -21.82 73.58
CA ARG A 139 -19.21 -22.70 73.44
C ARG A 139 -18.42 -22.62 72.09
N ILE A 140 -17.08 -22.49 71.95
CA ILE A 140 -15.80 -22.77 72.72
C ILE A 140 -15.17 -24.15 72.34
N PRO A 141 -13.82 -24.39 72.16
CA PRO A 141 -12.58 -23.57 72.42
C PRO A 141 -11.40 -23.53 71.35
N GLU A 142 -10.52 -22.50 71.45
CA GLU A 142 -8.99 -22.47 71.42
C GLU A 142 -8.11 -23.10 70.28
N ILE A 143 -6.78 -22.84 70.08
CA ILE A 143 -5.70 -22.06 70.79
C ILE A 143 -4.52 -21.56 69.87
N ALA A 144 -3.81 -20.46 70.26
CA ALA A 144 -2.42 -19.98 69.94
C ALA A 144 -1.84 -19.91 68.48
N GLU A 145 -0.93 -19.00 68.05
CA GLU A 145 -0.50 -17.61 68.39
C GLU A 145 0.18 -16.99 67.10
N ARG A 146 1.23 -16.13 66.93
CA ARG A 146 2.29 -15.47 67.73
C ARG A 146 2.79 -14.14 67.06
N ARG A 147 3.81 -13.51 67.68
CA ARG A 147 4.59 -12.24 67.46
C ARG A 147 5.56 -12.24 66.24
N SER A 148 6.21 -11.15 65.76
CA SER A 148 6.21 -9.67 66.02
C SER A 148 6.98 -8.87 64.92
N THR A 149 6.88 -7.53 64.92
CA THR A 149 7.66 -6.51 64.14
C THR A 149 8.96 -6.08 64.89
N PRO A 150 9.79 -5.03 64.55
CA PRO A 150 9.70 -3.96 63.52
C PRO A 150 11.02 -3.45 62.82
N SER A 151 10.87 -2.49 61.90
CA SER A 151 11.70 -1.27 61.61
C SER A 151 13.24 -1.25 61.40
N VAL A 152 13.65 -0.58 60.30
CA VAL A 152 14.76 0.42 60.14
C VAL A 152 16.21 0.03 60.47
N SER A 153 17.10 0.09 59.47
CA SER A 153 18.37 0.87 59.50
C SER A 153 19.18 0.78 58.19
N ASP A 154 19.88 1.86 57.87
CA ASP A 154 21.09 1.92 57.02
C ASP A 154 22.29 1.88 58.01
N PRO A 155 23.45 1.26 57.72
CA PRO A 155 24.49 2.05 57.04
C PRO A 155 25.56 1.29 56.21
N GLY A 156 26.18 2.00 55.26
CA GLY A 156 27.60 2.38 55.40
C GLY A 156 28.72 1.34 55.18
N SER A 157 29.23 1.32 53.94
CA SER A 157 30.67 1.37 53.58
C SER A 157 31.75 0.92 54.60
N ILE A 158 32.55 -0.08 54.21
CA ILE A 158 34.00 -0.10 54.49
C ILE A 158 34.78 -0.13 53.16
N THR A 159 35.91 0.59 53.13
CA THR A 159 36.67 0.97 51.93
C THR A 159 38.02 0.21 51.85
N ARG A 160 38.78 0.40 50.76
CA ARG A 160 40.23 0.13 50.58
C ARG A 160 40.65 -1.33 50.30
N MET A 161 41.72 -1.64 49.54
CA MET A 161 42.51 -0.86 48.55
C MET A 161 43.38 -1.79 47.66
N VAL A 162 43.67 -1.37 46.41
CA VAL A 162 45.03 -1.13 45.83
C VAL A 162 46.19 -2.02 46.35
N THR A 163 47.02 -2.74 45.55
CA THR A 163 47.27 -2.80 44.08
C THR A 163 48.24 -3.94 43.68
N MET A 164 48.43 -4.18 42.36
CA MET A 164 49.66 -4.66 41.68
C MET A 164 50.19 -6.08 41.96
N ALA A 165 50.36 -6.89 40.89
CA ALA A 165 51.68 -7.24 40.32
C ALA A 165 51.60 -8.32 39.22
N THR A 166 52.54 -8.26 38.27
CA THR A 166 52.94 -9.34 37.31
C THR A 166 54.31 -9.92 37.79
N PRO A 167 55.06 -10.83 37.11
CA PRO A 167 54.88 -11.44 35.77
C PRO A 167 55.27 -12.94 35.62
N GLY A 168 55.15 -13.46 34.37
CA GLY A 168 56.04 -14.49 33.80
C GLY A 168 55.59 -15.96 33.89
N ALA A 169 56.15 -16.90 33.11
CA ALA A 169 56.97 -16.80 31.88
C ALA A 169 57.13 -18.21 31.22
N SER A 170 57.54 -18.25 29.94
CA SER A 170 57.82 -19.46 29.12
C SER A 170 56.56 -20.31 28.77
N HIS A 171 56.60 -21.34 27.90
CA HIS A 171 57.73 -21.90 27.12
C HIS A 171 57.34 -22.18 25.64
N SER A 172 57.79 -23.28 25.01
CA SER A 172 57.84 -23.38 23.53
C SER A 172 57.95 -24.80 22.94
N SER A 173 57.49 -24.95 21.68
CA SER A 173 57.92 -25.95 20.66
C SER A 173 57.48 -27.42 20.87
N ALA A 174 57.48 -28.31 19.86
CA ALA A 174 58.02 -28.24 18.49
C ALA A 174 57.12 -28.96 17.44
N SER A 175 57.59 -29.10 16.18
CA SER A 175 56.81 -29.58 15.03
C SER A 175 57.53 -30.63 14.15
N GLN A 176 56.77 -31.52 13.49
CA GLN A 176 57.03 -32.27 12.23
C GLN A 176 55.89 -33.32 12.03
N GLN A 177 55.29 -33.65 10.89
CA GLN A 177 55.49 -33.45 9.43
C GLN A 177 56.23 -34.59 8.66
N ARG A 178 55.46 -35.53 8.06
CA ARG A 178 55.66 -36.33 6.81
C ARG A 178 54.39 -37.20 6.57
N LYS A 179 53.84 -37.43 5.37
CA LYS A 179 54.33 -38.02 4.07
C LYS A 179 54.61 -39.54 4.17
N LEU A 180 54.23 -40.42 3.23
CA LEU A 180 53.41 -40.36 2.00
C LEU A 180 53.06 -41.81 1.52
N MET A 181 52.29 -41.96 0.43
CA MET A 181 52.13 -43.16 -0.45
C MET A 181 51.22 -44.32 0.05
N SER A 182 50.73 -45.24 -0.81
CA SER A 182 49.84 -45.10 -2.01
C SER A 182 49.74 -46.44 -2.80
N TYR A 183 48.55 -46.90 -3.19
CA TYR A 183 48.30 -47.78 -4.36
C TYR A 183 46.79 -47.72 -4.77
N SER A 184 46.38 -48.37 -5.87
CA SER A 184 45.34 -47.82 -6.78
C SER A 184 44.29 -48.77 -7.39
N GLN A 185 43.00 -48.39 -7.25
CA GLN A 185 41.83 -48.69 -8.14
C GLN A 185 41.36 -50.17 -8.30
N PRO A 186 40.13 -50.47 -8.84
CA PRO A 186 39.06 -49.61 -9.38
C PRO A 186 37.63 -49.77 -8.76
N LEU A 187 36.62 -49.22 -9.47
CA LEU A 187 35.15 -49.09 -9.26
C LEU A 187 34.35 -50.43 -9.25
N PRO A 188 33.00 -50.52 -8.95
CA PRO A 188 31.90 -49.55 -9.21
C PRO A 188 30.74 -49.44 -8.16
N ARG A 189 29.52 -49.05 -8.59
CA ARG A 189 28.33 -48.61 -7.81
C ARG A 189 27.28 -49.70 -7.48
N SER A 190 26.59 -49.56 -6.34
CA SER A 190 25.15 -49.88 -6.06
C SER A 190 24.83 -49.41 -4.62
N GLU A 191 23.78 -48.65 -4.29
CA GLU A 191 22.32 -48.97 -4.20
C GLU A 191 21.87 -49.84 -3.01
N ILE A 192 20.57 -49.76 -2.69
CA ILE A 192 19.96 -49.98 -1.35
C ILE A 192 19.43 -51.43 -1.17
N PRO A 193 19.57 -52.01 0.04
CA PRO A 193 18.66 -53.08 0.50
C PRO A 193 18.01 -52.84 1.89
N ARG A 194 16.95 -53.62 2.19
CA ARG A 194 16.18 -53.66 3.45
C ARG A 194 16.56 -54.86 4.33
N CYS A 195 16.43 -54.75 5.65
CA CYS A 195 16.15 -55.83 6.62
C CYS A 195 15.40 -55.20 7.83
N VAL A 196 14.40 -55.78 8.54
CA VAL A 196 13.86 -57.16 8.74
C VAL A 196 14.57 -58.02 9.81
N SER A 197 13.88 -58.23 10.95
CA SER A 197 14.10 -59.28 11.99
C SER A 197 13.00 -59.17 13.09
N ASN A 198 12.58 -60.15 13.90
CA ASN A 198 12.65 -61.64 13.95
C ASN A 198 11.77 -62.16 15.14
N LEU A 199 11.34 -63.42 15.34
CA LEU A 199 10.92 -64.55 14.46
C LEU A 199 10.43 -65.76 15.33
N ARG A 200 9.11 -66.02 15.45
CA ARG A 200 8.49 -67.33 15.86
C ARG A 200 6.97 -67.32 15.53
N LYS A 201 6.34 -68.29 14.84
CA LYS A 201 6.26 -69.78 14.95
C LYS A 201 5.51 -70.24 16.22
N LYS A 202 4.56 -71.19 16.19
CA LYS A 202 4.09 -72.13 15.12
C LYS A 202 2.63 -71.74 14.68
N HIS A 203 1.63 -72.55 14.27
CA HIS A 203 1.47 -74.01 14.12
C HIS A 203 0.77 -74.46 12.80
N SER A 204 -0.50 -74.91 12.82
CA SER A 204 -1.30 -75.59 11.77
C SER A 204 -2.73 -75.82 12.33
N LEU A 205 -3.83 -76.07 11.60
CA LEU A 205 -4.16 -76.15 10.17
C LEU A 205 -5.73 -76.08 10.01
N ASP A 206 -6.21 -75.94 8.77
CA ASP A 206 -7.53 -76.34 8.22
C ASP A 206 -8.88 -75.65 8.59
N GLU A 207 -9.68 -75.51 7.52
CA GLU A 207 -11.16 -75.47 7.32
C GLU A 207 -12.12 -74.43 7.98
N GLU A 208 -12.81 -73.69 7.10
CA GLU A 208 -14.20 -73.19 7.21
C GLU A 208 -15.19 -74.38 7.20
N PRO A 209 -16.38 -74.35 7.87
CA PRO A 209 -17.46 -73.47 7.41
C PRO A 209 -18.50 -72.96 8.45
N ALA A 210 -19.38 -72.10 7.94
CA ALA A 210 -20.59 -71.51 8.54
C ALA A 210 -21.59 -72.45 9.27
N ALA A 211 -22.31 -71.93 10.27
CA ALA A 211 -23.78 -72.07 10.46
C ALA A 211 -24.34 -71.31 11.69
N SER A 212 -25.64 -71.03 11.68
CA SER A 212 -26.44 -70.30 12.69
C SER A 212 -27.03 -71.17 13.81
N SER A 213 -27.24 -70.62 15.03
CA SER A 213 -28.57 -70.59 15.72
C SER A 213 -28.57 -70.03 17.17
N HIS A 214 -29.75 -69.58 17.63
CA HIS A 214 -30.13 -69.20 19.02
C HIS A 214 -30.32 -70.44 19.96
N PRO A 215 -30.38 -70.37 21.33
CA PRO A 215 -31.30 -69.51 22.12
C PRO A 215 -30.89 -69.04 23.56
N PHE A 216 -31.86 -68.37 24.23
CA PHE A 216 -31.98 -67.95 25.65
C PHE A 216 -32.26 -69.15 26.63
N PRO A 217 -32.50 -69.03 27.98
CA PRO A 217 -32.87 -67.86 28.83
C PRO A 217 -32.26 -67.79 30.28
N LEU A 218 -32.86 -66.93 31.15
CA LEU A 218 -32.80 -66.86 32.64
C LEU A 218 -31.58 -66.11 33.30
N ASP A 219 -31.72 -65.33 34.39
CA ASP A 219 -32.87 -64.54 34.87
C ASP A 219 -32.49 -63.40 35.87
N ILE A 220 -33.32 -62.33 35.93
CA ILE A 220 -33.72 -61.43 37.05
C ILE A 220 -32.76 -61.21 38.27
N PRO A 221 -32.46 -59.95 38.71
CA PRO A 221 -33.48 -59.02 39.23
C PRO A 221 -33.39 -57.51 38.83
N ARG A 222 -34.37 -56.73 39.33
CA ARG A 222 -34.69 -55.33 38.95
C ARG A 222 -34.30 -54.28 40.01
N SER A 223 -34.49 -53.01 39.63
CA SER A 223 -34.50 -51.75 40.42
C SER A 223 -33.13 -51.06 40.59
N PHE A 224 -33.02 -49.72 40.60
CA PHE A 224 -34.03 -48.64 40.49
C PHE A 224 -33.79 -47.73 39.26
N HIS A 225 -34.82 -46.99 38.83
CA HIS A 225 -34.63 -45.84 37.93
C HIS A 225 -34.08 -44.63 38.70
N SER A 226 -33.04 -44.00 38.19
CA SER A 226 -32.84 -42.55 38.32
C SER A 226 -32.54 -41.97 36.93
N SER A 227 -33.14 -40.81 36.64
CA SER A 227 -33.05 -40.16 35.32
C SER A 227 -32.09 -38.99 35.38
N HIS A 228 -30.85 -39.19 34.93
CA HIS A 228 -29.96 -38.10 34.56
C HIS A 228 -29.89 -38.00 33.03
N PRO A 229 -30.14 -36.81 32.43
CA PRO A 229 -29.95 -36.63 30.99
C PRO A 229 -28.46 -36.78 30.67
N ALA A 230 -28.13 -37.55 29.63
CA ALA A 230 -26.76 -37.67 29.15
C ALA A 230 -26.25 -36.29 28.72
N SER A 231 -25.08 -35.89 29.21
CA SER A 231 -24.40 -34.67 28.78
C SER A 231 -24.07 -34.79 27.29
N SER A 232 -24.79 -34.08 26.44
CA SER A 232 -24.56 -34.07 25.00
C SER A 232 -23.15 -33.58 24.70
N LEU A 233 -22.30 -34.45 24.16
CA LEU A 233 -21.10 -34.03 23.44
C LEU A 233 -21.51 -33.01 22.36
N PRO A 234 -20.74 -31.93 22.15
CA PRO A 234 -21.06 -30.96 21.11
C PRO A 234 -21.10 -31.67 19.75
N PRO A 235 -22.02 -31.31 18.84
CA PRO A 235 -22.11 -31.94 17.54
C PRO A 235 -20.80 -31.75 16.78
N GLY A 236 -20.23 -32.87 16.31
CA GLY A 236 -19.05 -32.86 15.44
C GLY A 236 -19.35 -32.21 14.08
N PRO A 237 -18.32 -31.88 13.29
CA PRO A 237 -18.50 -31.24 12.00
C PRO A 237 -19.33 -32.11 11.04
N ILE A 238 -20.19 -31.44 10.26
CA ILE A 238 -21.05 -32.09 9.27
C ILE A 238 -20.18 -32.57 8.08
N PRO A 239 -20.44 -33.76 7.50
CA PRO A 239 -19.77 -34.21 6.27
C PRO A 239 -19.87 -33.20 5.13
N GLU A 240 -18.86 -33.18 4.26
CA GLU A 240 -18.72 -32.17 3.21
C GLU A 240 -18.59 -32.79 1.81
N PHE A 241 -19.40 -32.31 0.88
CA PHE A 241 -19.30 -32.59 -0.55
C PHE A 241 -18.28 -31.63 -1.19
N ILE A 242 -17.32 -32.14 -1.96
CA ILE A 242 -16.18 -31.38 -2.49
C ILE A 242 -16.22 -31.33 -4.03
N GLY A 243 -16.10 -30.13 -4.61
CA GLY A 243 -16.03 -29.92 -6.06
C GLY A 243 -14.66 -30.27 -6.63
N SER A 244 -14.63 -30.93 -7.79
CA SER A 244 -13.39 -31.43 -8.42
C SER A 244 -12.48 -30.30 -8.95
N GLY A 245 -11.16 -30.53 -8.97
CA GLY A 245 -10.18 -29.66 -9.67
C GLY A 245 -9.46 -28.61 -8.81
N GLY A 246 -9.76 -28.51 -7.52
CA GLY A 246 -9.29 -27.42 -6.63
C GLY A 246 -7.79 -27.16 -6.49
N GLY A 247 -6.93 -28.11 -6.84
CA GLY A 247 -5.46 -27.95 -6.79
C GLY A 247 -4.82 -27.30 -8.02
N SER A 248 -5.62 -26.90 -9.03
CA SER A 248 -5.13 -26.61 -10.39
C SER A 248 -5.44 -25.20 -10.90
N GLY A 249 -4.62 -24.71 -11.84
CA GLY A 249 -4.81 -23.42 -12.51
C GLY A 249 -5.02 -22.25 -11.55
N ILE A 250 -6.06 -21.46 -11.81
CA ILE A 250 -6.46 -20.30 -10.99
C ILE A 250 -7.06 -20.66 -9.62
N PHE A 251 -7.33 -21.94 -9.35
CA PHE A 251 -7.85 -22.40 -8.06
C PHE A 251 -6.71 -22.84 -7.10
N ARG A 252 -5.49 -23.03 -7.63
CA ARG A 252 -4.33 -23.43 -6.83
C ARG A 252 -3.93 -22.33 -5.84
N LEU A 253 -4.12 -22.64 -4.56
CA LEU A 253 -3.69 -21.84 -3.42
C LEU A 253 -2.24 -21.31 -3.56
N PRO A 254 -1.98 -20.04 -3.17
CA PRO A 254 -0.63 -19.53 -2.98
C PRO A 254 0.05 -20.14 -1.73
N PRO A 255 1.38 -20.26 -1.69
CA PRO A 255 2.11 -20.71 -0.50
C PRO A 255 2.04 -19.68 0.63
N ARG A 256 2.05 -20.14 1.89
CA ARG A 256 1.76 -19.29 3.08
C ARG A 256 2.74 -19.37 4.28
N GLY A 257 3.63 -20.35 4.33
CA GLY A 257 4.56 -20.56 5.46
C GLY A 257 5.37 -19.31 5.86
N ALA A 258 5.77 -19.22 7.14
CA ALA A 258 6.34 -17.98 7.70
C ALA A 258 7.66 -17.54 7.04
N VAL A 259 8.36 -18.49 6.43
CA VAL A 259 9.52 -18.29 5.57
C VAL A 259 9.27 -18.98 4.23
N HIS A 260 9.70 -18.36 3.14
CA HIS A 260 9.51 -18.87 1.78
C HIS A 260 10.89 -19.04 1.10
N PRO A 261 11.26 -20.20 0.51
CA PRO A 261 12.62 -20.44 0.03
C PRO A 261 13.13 -19.41 -1.01
N GLY A 262 12.23 -18.82 -1.80
CA GLY A 262 12.56 -17.75 -2.75
C GLY A 262 12.42 -16.33 -2.18
N ARG A 263 12.51 -16.12 -0.86
CA ARG A 263 12.33 -14.81 -0.21
C ARG A 263 13.22 -14.67 1.04
N PRO A 264 14.20 -13.75 1.05
CA PRO A 264 14.97 -13.42 2.24
C PRO A 264 14.09 -13.15 3.47
N PRO A 265 14.43 -13.61 4.69
CA PRO A 265 13.61 -13.35 5.87
C PRO A 265 13.63 -11.87 6.28
N PRO A 266 12.50 -11.15 6.28
CA PRO A 266 12.50 -9.72 6.65
C PRO A 266 12.54 -9.52 8.17
N LEU A 267 13.25 -8.46 8.56
CA LEU A 267 13.09 -7.78 9.85
C LEU A 267 11.82 -6.91 9.80
N GLU A 268 10.77 -7.29 10.54
CA GLU A 268 9.53 -6.51 10.63
C GLU A 268 9.70 -5.35 11.63
N LEU A 269 10.31 -4.24 11.20
CA LEU A 269 10.48 -3.02 12.02
C LEU A 269 9.12 -2.48 12.48
N ARG A 270 8.21 -2.32 11.52
CA ARG A 270 6.82 -1.92 11.74
C ARG A 270 5.92 -2.81 10.88
N PRO A 271 5.18 -3.75 11.47
CA PRO A 271 4.14 -4.50 10.75
C PRO A 271 3.13 -3.61 10.02
N ARG A 272 2.46 -4.14 9.00
CA ARG A 272 1.37 -3.48 8.28
C ARG A 272 0.16 -3.26 9.22
N PRO A 273 -0.14 -2.01 9.64
CA PRO A 273 -1.33 -1.72 10.45
C PRO A 273 -2.60 -2.00 9.66
N LEU A 274 -3.75 -2.07 10.32
CA LEU A 274 -5.05 -2.03 9.63
C LEU A 274 -5.23 -0.63 9.01
N ARG A 275 -5.72 -0.54 7.77
CA ARG A 275 -5.94 0.73 7.05
C ARG A 275 -6.73 1.74 7.88
N GLU A 276 -7.71 1.23 8.62
CA GLU A 276 -8.62 1.94 9.52
C GLU A 276 -7.90 2.58 10.71
N THR A 277 -6.69 2.10 11.08
CA THR A 277 -5.87 2.67 12.16
C THR A 277 -4.75 3.60 11.66
N GLN A 278 -4.65 3.82 10.34
CA GLN A 278 -3.60 4.66 9.75
C GLN A 278 -4.00 6.14 9.57
N VAL A 279 -5.24 6.52 9.91
CA VAL A 279 -5.73 7.92 9.79
C VAL A 279 -4.87 8.87 10.64
N GLY A 280 -4.22 9.86 10.03
CA GLY A 280 -3.29 10.77 10.71
C GLY A 280 -1.95 10.13 11.12
N ALA A 281 -1.73 8.85 10.78
CA ALA A 281 -0.53 8.06 11.09
C ALA A 281 0.07 7.36 9.85
N PHE A 282 -0.43 7.68 8.65
CA PHE A 282 0.12 7.25 7.37
C PHE A 282 1.58 7.69 7.22
N LEU A 283 2.37 6.94 6.45
CA LEU A 283 3.80 7.19 6.22
C LEU A 283 4.08 7.50 4.75
N HIS A 284 4.83 8.57 4.47
CA HIS A 284 5.10 9.03 3.11
C HIS A 284 6.49 8.63 2.59
N ALA A 285 7.52 8.81 3.40
CA ALA A 285 8.91 8.54 3.05
C ALA A 285 9.71 8.04 4.27
N ILE A 286 10.82 7.33 4.03
CA ILE A 286 11.80 6.97 5.05
C ILE A 286 13.19 7.53 4.73
N ALA A 287 13.99 7.75 5.78
CA ALA A 287 15.40 8.10 5.71
C ALA A 287 16.15 7.44 6.87
N CYS A 288 17.47 7.43 6.87
CA CYS A 288 18.26 6.91 8.00
C CYS A 288 19.36 7.89 8.41
N THR A 289 19.64 7.92 9.71
CA THR A 289 20.90 8.43 10.28
C THR A 289 21.66 7.25 10.86
N THR A 290 22.94 7.43 11.20
CA THR A 290 23.89 6.39 11.67
C THR A 290 23.43 5.55 12.87
N SER A 291 22.32 5.90 13.54
CA SER A 291 21.73 5.14 14.64
C SER A 291 20.20 5.03 14.58
N GLN A 292 19.51 5.56 13.56
CA GLN A 292 18.06 5.70 13.55
C GLN A 292 17.43 5.51 12.16
N VAL A 293 16.27 4.84 12.11
CA VAL A 293 15.37 4.85 10.94
C VAL A 293 14.29 5.88 11.17
N TRP A 294 14.12 6.82 10.25
CA TRP A 294 13.13 7.91 10.30
C TRP A 294 12.01 7.70 9.29
N ALA A 295 10.79 8.12 9.63
CA ALA A 295 9.65 8.13 8.72
C ALA A 295 8.84 9.44 8.80
N ALA A 296 8.53 10.01 7.63
CA ALA A 296 7.64 11.15 7.47
C ALA A 296 6.17 10.71 7.60
N GLN A 297 5.37 11.44 8.38
CA GLN A 297 3.97 11.12 8.64
C GLN A 297 2.99 12.19 8.15
N GLU A 298 1.71 11.82 8.01
CA GLU A 298 0.60 12.76 7.76
C GLU A 298 0.45 13.83 8.87
N SER A 299 0.90 13.55 10.11
CA SER A 299 0.85 14.50 11.24
C SER A 299 2.16 14.58 12.04
N GLY A 300 3.30 14.66 11.35
CA GLY A 300 4.62 14.83 11.98
C GLY A 300 5.69 13.90 11.41
N LEU A 301 6.67 13.54 12.23
CA LEU A 301 7.68 12.51 11.96
C LEU A 301 7.69 11.48 13.09
N ARG A 302 8.24 10.30 12.81
CA ARG A 302 8.66 9.34 13.85
C ARG A 302 10.02 8.72 13.52
N PHE A 303 10.70 8.18 14.52
CA PHE A 303 11.92 7.39 14.30
C PHE A 303 12.04 6.21 15.28
N TRP A 304 12.79 5.20 14.87
CA TRP A 304 13.19 4.01 15.63
C TRP A 304 14.72 4.01 15.82
N TYR A 305 15.22 3.60 16.98
CA TYR A 305 16.66 3.38 17.18
C TYR A 305 17.11 2.02 16.64
N LEU A 306 18.29 1.98 16.01
CA LEU A 306 18.90 0.74 15.51
C LEU A 306 19.35 -0.21 16.66
N SER A 307 19.60 0.34 17.85
CA SER A 307 19.87 -0.43 19.07
C SER A 307 18.63 -1.11 19.67
N GLU A 308 17.43 -0.63 19.35
CA GLU A 308 16.15 -1.05 19.95
C GLU A 308 15.29 -1.88 18.98
N LEU A 309 15.82 -2.24 17.81
CA LEU A 309 15.12 -2.98 16.76
C LEU A 309 14.46 -4.26 17.25
N PHE A 310 15.08 -4.95 18.21
CA PHE A 310 14.63 -6.25 18.70
C PHE A 310 13.88 -6.17 20.03
N ASP A 311 13.70 -4.95 20.55
CA ASP A 311 13.13 -4.70 21.87
C ASP A 311 11.58 -4.65 21.87
N GLU A 312 11.02 -4.72 23.08
CA GLU A 312 9.59 -4.55 23.36
C GLU A 312 9.31 -3.16 23.97
N TRP A 313 8.04 -2.77 24.02
CA TRP A 313 7.61 -1.51 24.63
C TRP A 313 7.78 -1.52 26.16
N LYS A 314 8.75 -0.73 26.65
CA LYS A 314 9.09 -0.59 28.08
C LYS A 314 8.60 0.76 28.64
N GLY A 315 7.29 0.92 28.86
CA GLY A 315 6.73 2.19 29.34
C GLY A 315 5.27 2.14 29.79
N ARG A 316 4.77 3.26 30.35
CA ARG A 316 3.35 3.45 30.67
C ARG A 316 2.50 3.91 29.47
N GLU A 317 3.09 4.64 28.53
CA GLU A 317 2.41 4.98 27.29
C GLU A 317 2.33 3.72 26.42
N MET A 318 1.12 3.22 26.21
CA MET A 318 0.88 2.10 25.30
C MET A 318 1.03 2.56 23.84
N PRO A 319 1.55 1.71 22.94
CA PRO A 319 1.55 1.99 21.50
C PRO A 319 0.13 2.26 20.98
N ARG A 320 0.03 3.12 19.95
CA ARG A 320 -1.26 3.42 19.29
C ARG A 320 -1.82 2.16 18.63
N ARG A 321 -3.15 2.09 18.45
CA ARG A 321 -3.79 0.95 17.77
C ARG A 321 -3.19 0.75 16.38
N GLY A 322 -2.78 -0.48 16.06
CA GLY A 322 -2.09 -0.86 14.83
C GLY A 322 -0.56 -0.61 14.82
N ASP A 323 0.01 -0.06 15.90
CA ASP A 323 1.45 0.09 16.13
C ASP A 323 1.96 -0.86 17.24
N GLU A 324 1.13 -1.77 17.79
CA GLU A 324 1.43 -2.58 18.99
C GLU A 324 2.58 -3.57 18.78
N GLU A 325 2.68 -4.16 17.59
CA GLU A 325 3.78 -5.06 17.21
C GLU A 325 4.99 -4.30 16.62
N SER A 326 5.02 -2.97 16.63
CA SER A 326 6.16 -2.17 16.16
C SER A 326 7.39 -2.35 17.08
N ALA A 327 8.59 -2.10 16.54
CA ALA A 327 9.73 -1.72 17.39
C ALA A 327 9.44 -0.39 18.12
N PRO A 328 10.05 -0.13 19.30
CA PRO A 328 9.90 1.15 20.00
C PRO A 328 10.21 2.35 19.09
N PHE A 329 9.40 3.41 19.17
CA PHE A 329 9.59 4.61 18.36
C PHE A 329 9.20 5.88 19.10
N HIS A 330 9.84 6.98 18.72
CA HIS A 330 9.52 8.33 19.19
C HIS A 330 8.79 9.11 18.09
N THR A 331 7.84 9.97 18.46
CA THR A 331 7.12 10.85 17.53
C THR A 331 7.48 12.31 17.77
N SER A 332 7.49 13.13 16.71
CA SER A 332 7.60 14.59 16.85
C SER A 332 6.34 15.20 17.48
N VAL A 333 6.39 16.49 17.80
CA VAL A 333 5.18 17.32 17.89
C VAL A 333 4.38 17.25 16.58
N ARG A 334 3.05 17.39 16.65
CA ARG A 334 2.19 17.36 15.45
C ARG A 334 2.50 18.55 14.55
N THR A 335 2.79 18.27 13.28
CA THR A 335 2.92 19.27 12.21
C THR A 335 2.09 18.84 10.99
N PRO A 336 1.85 19.71 9.99
CA PRO A 336 1.27 19.30 8.71
C PRO A 336 2.08 18.19 8.04
N ALA A 337 1.46 17.38 7.18
CA ALA A 337 2.07 16.19 6.59
C ALA A 337 3.50 16.44 6.04
N ALA A 338 4.46 15.66 6.53
CA ALA A 338 5.81 15.59 5.98
C ALA A 338 5.79 14.71 4.74
N LEU A 339 6.42 15.15 3.66
CA LEU A 339 6.33 14.54 2.32
C LEU A 339 7.68 13.96 1.87
N CYS A 340 8.77 14.65 2.16
CA CYS A 340 10.14 14.22 1.89
C CYS A 340 11.03 14.42 3.12
N LEU A 341 12.08 13.60 3.24
CA LEU A 341 13.10 13.66 4.29
C LEU A 341 14.50 13.72 3.67
N VAL A 342 15.42 14.43 4.33
CA VAL A 342 16.86 14.34 4.07
C VAL A 342 17.59 14.22 5.41
N ALA A 343 18.47 13.22 5.53
CA ALA A 343 19.26 13.01 6.74
C ALA A 343 20.51 13.89 6.73
N ASP A 344 20.84 14.46 7.89
CA ASP A 344 21.99 15.31 8.12
C ASP A 344 22.82 14.70 9.25
N VAL A 345 23.74 13.81 8.85
CA VAL A 345 24.59 13.06 9.79
C VAL A 345 25.59 14.00 10.48
N GLY A 346 26.12 15.00 9.77
CA GLY A 346 27.21 15.85 10.25
C GLY A 346 26.81 16.92 11.28
N ARG A 347 25.58 17.45 11.26
CA ARG A 347 25.04 18.33 12.32
C ARG A 347 24.09 17.59 13.28
N GLY A 348 23.89 16.28 13.08
CA GLY A 348 22.99 15.44 13.89
C GLY A 348 21.53 15.87 13.77
N LEU A 349 21.07 16.12 12.54
CA LEU A 349 19.72 16.57 12.23
C LEU A 349 19.02 15.64 11.24
N VAL A 350 17.69 15.77 11.16
CA VAL A 350 16.91 15.35 9.99
C VAL A 350 16.11 16.56 9.50
N TRP A 351 16.06 16.73 8.19
CA TRP A 351 15.35 17.79 7.51
C TRP A 351 14.09 17.22 6.84
N SER A 352 12.98 17.93 6.90
CA SER A 352 11.72 17.51 6.28
C SER A 352 11.02 18.63 5.52
N GLY A 353 10.51 18.28 4.34
CA GLY A 353 9.66 19.14 3.52
C GLY A 353 8.19 18.78 3.72
N HIS A 354 7.32 19.79 3.86
CA HIS A 354 5.94 19.60 4.30
C HIS A 354 4.88 20.13 3.32
N LYS A 355 3.65 19.62 3.49
CA LYS A 355 2.45 20.03 2.74
C LYS A 355 2.05 21.49 2.95
N ASP A 356 2.48 22.13 4.04
CA ASP A 356 2.30 23.57 4.29
C ASP A 356 3.38 24.45 3.62
N GLY A 357 4.25 23.87 2.79
CA GLY A 357 5.31 24.59 2.08
C GLY A 357 6.50 24.99 2.94
N LYS A 358 6.55 24.54 4.20
CA LYS A 358 7.67 24.77 5.11
C LYS A 358 8.72 23.66 5.03
N ILE A 359 9.95 24.06 5.29
CA ILE A 359 11.07 23.16 5.62
C ILE A 359 11.25 23.22 7.13
N ARG A 360 11.48 22.06 7.75
CA ARG A 360 11.71 21.90 9.19
C ARG A 360 12.96 21.08 9.44
N SER A 361 13.64 21.36 10.55
CA SER A 361 14.76 20.57 11.08
C SER A 361 14.43 19.99 12.45
N TRP A 362 14.91 18.77 12.68
CA TRP A 362 14.68 18.00 13.89
C TRP A 362 16.03 17.56 14.45
N ARG A 363 16.22 17.75 15.75
CA ARG A 363 17.35 17.18 16.51
C ARG A 363 16.79 16.23 17.54
N VAL A 364 17.42 15.07 17.68
CA VAL A 364 17.18 14.19 18.82
C VAL A 364 18.16 14.60 19.92
N GLU A 365 17.61 14.93 21.09
CA GLU A 365 18.37 15.40 22.23
C GLU A 365 19.11 14.22 22.86
N GLN A 366 20.35 13.99 22.43
CA GLN A 366 21.24 12.97 23.01
C GLN A 366 21.47 13.28 24.49
N THR A 367 20.71 12.60 25.35
CA THR A 367 20.93 12.61 26.79
C THR A 367 22.30 11.99 27.03
N ARG A 368 23.25 12.81 27.52
CA ARG A 368 24.70 12.54 27.53
C ARG A 368 25.07 11.18 28.12
N MET A 369 25.30 10.18 27.27
CA MET A 369 26.11 9.00 27.61
C MET A 369 27.60 9.25 27.38
N GLN A 370 28.16 10.33 27.97
CA GLN A 370 29.60 10.52 28.03
C GLN A 370 30.02 11.41 29.22
N MET A 371 30.97 10.86 30.00
CA MET A 371 31.57 11.38 31.24
C MET A 371 30.63 11.70 32.41
N GLY A 372 30.96 11.16 33.58
CA GLY A 372 30.24 11.42 34.82
C GLY A 372 30.72 12.70 35.49
N SER A 373 29.83 13.69 35.59
CA SER A 373 30.01 14.85 36.47
C SER A 373 28.64 15.38 36.93
N LEU A 374 28.33 15.18 38.21
CA LEU A 374 27.23 15.79 39.00
C LEU A 374 25.81 15.73 38.41
N ALA A 375 24.88 15.13 39.17
CA ALA A 375 23.48 15.00 38.78
C ALA A 375 22.78 16.38 38.66
N PRO A 376 21.93 16.62 37.64
CA PRO A 376 21.04 17.78 37.60
C PRO A 376 20.02 17.76 38.74
N SER A 377 19.59 18.94 39.21
CA SER A 377 18.58 19.07 40.26
C SER A 377 17.17 18.71 39.76
N PRO A 378 16.27 18.22 40.63
CA PRO A 378 14.94 17.76 40.24
C PRO A 378 13.91 18.91 40.18
N VAL A 379 14.14 19.89 39.30
CA VAL A 379 13.18 20.94 38.93
C VAL A 379 13.04 20.98 37.40
N GLU A 380 11.90 21.45 36.88
CA GLU A 380 11.57 21.46 35.44
C GLU A 380 11.44 20.09 34.74
N ARG A 381 10.95 19.07 35.46
CA ARG A 381 10.29 17.92 34.79
C ARG A 381 8.88 18.34 34.34
N ASN A 382 8.82 19.22 33.35
CA ASN A 382 7.60 19.87 32.89
C ASN A 382 6.63 18.88 32.23
N GLU A 383 5.35 18.91 32.61
CA GLU A 383 4.34 17.94 32.15
C GLU A 383 3.82 18.32 30.75
N GLY A 384 4.18 17.57 29.70
CA GLY A 384 3.73 17.92 28.34
C GLY A 384 4.33 17.16 27.15
N GLY A 385 4.20 15.83 27.12
CA GLY A 385 4.43 15.00 25.93
C GLY A 385 5.89 14.70 25.56
N ALA A 386 6.24 13.42 25.50
CA ALA A 386 7.59 12.92 25.22
C ALA A 386 8.01 12.99 23.72
N GLY A 387 7.80 14.14 23.08
CA GLY A 387 8.14 14.35 21.66
C GLY A 387 9.44 15.14 21.46
N PHE A 388 10.24 14.73 20.47
CA PHE A 388 11.41 15.51 20.05
C PHE A 388 10.99 16.81 19.34
N LYS A 389 11.80 17.87 19.50
CA LYS A 389 11.41 19.25 19.18
C LYS A 389 11.92 19.71 17.81
N GLU A 390 11.16 20.63 17.22
CA GLU A 390 11.56 21.40 16.03
C GLU A 390 12.73 22.33 16.40
N VAL A 391 13.76 22.42 15.55
CA VAL A 391 14.96 23.24 15.78
C VAL A 391 14.84 24.58 15.05
N LEU A 392 14.67 24.53 13.73
CA LEU A 392 14.56 25.68 12.83
C LEU A 392 13.55 25.34 11.72
N SER A 393 12.74 26.34 11.32
CA SER A 393 11.57 26.17 10.45
C SER A 393 11.24 27.49 9.75
N TRP A 394 11.07 27.48 8.42
CA TRP A 394 10.75 28.67 7.60
C TRP A 394 9.84 28.34 6.42
N GLN A 395 9.26 29.36 5.78
CA GLN A 395 8.41 29.20 4.61
C GLN A 395 9.24 29.09 3.33
N ALA A 396 9.56 27.86 2.92
CA ALA A 396 10.37 27.62 1.73
C ALA A 396 9.62 27.94 0.43
N HIS A 397 8.37 27.50 0.34
CA HIS A 397 7.48 27.64 -0.83
C HIS A 397 6.06 28.01 -0.40
N ARG A 398 5.23 28.55 -1.32
CA ARG A 398 3.78 28.76 -1.08
C ARG A 398 2.93 27.51 -1.31
N ALA A 399 3.53 26.46 -1.86
CA ALA A 399 2.94 25.16 -2.17
C ALA A 399 3.77 24.05 -1.50
N PRO A 400 3.29 22.79 -1.44
CA PRO A 400 4.00 21.69 -0.77
C PRO A 400 5.47 21.56 -1.19
N VAL A 401 6.35 21.27 -0.22
CA VAL A 401 7.75 20.90 -0.52
C VAL A 401 7.76 19.41 -0.89
N LEU A 402 8.07 19.11 -2.15
CA LEU A 402 7.95 17.77 -2.73
C LEU A 402 9.27 17.01 -2.71
N SER A 403 10.37 17.73 -2.97
CA SER A 403 11.72 17.18 -3.02
C SER A 403 12.71 18.13 -2.32
N MET A 404 13.77 17.57 -1.76
CA MET A 404 14.89 18.32 -1.17
C MET A 404 16.19 17.55 -1.39
N VAL A 405 17.31 18.26 -1.53
CA VAL A 405 18.65 17.68 -1.52
C VAL A 405 19.66 18.71 -0.99
N PHE A 406 20.78 18.26 -0.42
CA PHE A 406 21.91 19.13 -0.09
C PHE A 406 23.06 18.91 -1.08
N THR A 407 23.85 19.96 -1.31
CA THR A 407 25.03 19.90 -2.18
C THR A 407 26.32 19.64 -1.38
N SER A 408 27.34 19.14 -2.07
CA SER A 408 28.77 19.12 -1.67
C SER A 408 29.40 20.47 -1.30
N TYR A 409 28.64 21.57 -1.34
CA TYR A 409 29.03 22.91 -0.87
C TYR A 409 28.10 23.42 0.26
N GLY A 410 27.24 22.53 0.78
CA GLY A 410 26.47 22.70 2.01
C GLY A 410 25.07 23.29 1.86
N GLU A 411 24.60 23.44 0.63
CA GLU A 411 23.45 24.28 0.31
C GLU A 411 22.18 23.44 0.22
N LEU A 412 21.08 23.91 0.80
CA LEU A 412 19.79 23.21 0.69
C LEU A 412 19.10 23.62 -0.59
N TRP A 413 18.75 22.66 -1.45
CA TRP A 413 17.89 22.85 -2.60
C TRP A 413 16.53 22.19 -2.34
N SER A 414 15.43 22.82 -2.73
CA SER A 414 14.09 22.20 -2.64
C SER A 414 13.18 22.52 -3.82
N GLY A 415 12.41 21.51 -4.22
CA GLY A 415 11.47 21.53 -5.33
C GLY A 415 10.02 21.48 -4.86
N SER A 416 9.16 22.20 -5.58
CA SER A 416 7.73 22.32 -5.28
C SER A 416 6.86 22.16 -6.54
N GLN A 417 5.57 22.44 -6.40
CA GLN A 417 4.62 22.47 -7.51
C GLN A 417 4.91 23.63 -8.46
N GLY A 418 4.51 23.51 -9.74
CA GLY A 418 4.61 24.60 -10.70
C GLY A 418 6.02 24.88 -11.26
N GLY A 419 6.94 23.91 -11.20
CA GLY A 419 8.33 24.05 -11.66
C GLY A 419 9.23 24.88 -10.74
N ASN A 420 8.78 25.20 -9.52
CA ASN A 420 9.51 26.07 -8.61
C ASN A 420 10.64 25.33 -7.89
N ILE A 421 11.87 25.85 -7.99
CA ILE A 421 13.07 25.35 -7.32
C ILE A 421 13.76 26.51 -6.62
N ARG A 422 14.16 26.30 -5.37
CA ARG A 422 14.86 27.30 -4.55
C ARG A 422 16.09 26.70 -3.89
N ALA A 423 17.13 27.51 -3.74
CA ALA A 423 18.36 27.15 -3.05
C ALA A 423 18.64 28.10 -1.86
N TRP A 424 19.23 27.58 -0.78
CA TRP A 424 19.63 28.32 0.41
C TRP A 424 21.12 28.14 0.70
N PRO A 425 21.92 29.22 0.79
CA PRO A 425 23.34 29.15 1.12
C PRO A 425 23.60 28.52 2.49
N SER A 426 24.61 27.65 2.59
CA SER A 426 25.00 26.99 3.86
C SER A 426 25.23 28.02 4.98
N GLN A 427 25.88 29.14 4.66
CA GLN A 427 26.20 30.21 5.60
C GLN A 427 24.97 30.79 6.33
N ALA A 428 23.83 30.92 5.64
CA ALA A 428 22.59 31.43 6.22
C ALA A 428 21.97 30.40 7.19
N ILE A 429 22.05 29.11 6.84
CA ILE A 429 21.59 28.00 7.67
C ILE A 429 22.50 27.86 8.91
N GLU A 430 23.82 27.92 8.76
CA GLU A 430 24.79 27.86 9.88
C GLU A 430 24.59 29.00 10.87
N ASN A 431 24.56 30.24 10.38
CA ASN A 431 24.32 31.41 11.21
C ASN A 431 23.01 31.28 12.00
N SER A 432 22.00 30.67 11.40
CA SER A 432 20.67 30.51 12.00
C SER A 432 20.57 29.35 12.98
N LEU A 433 21.36 28.28 12.79
CA LEU A 433 21.49 27.16 13.73
C LEU A 433 22.40 27.50 14.92
N SER A 434 23.26 28.52 14.83
CA SER A 434 24.08 29.01 15.94
C SER A 434 23.40 30.04 16.85
N ARG A 435 22.16 30.45 16.54
CA ARG A 435 21.39 31.43 17.30
C ARG A 435 20.73 30.82 18.54
N SER A 436 20.41 31.65 19.53
CA SER A 436 19.72 31.20 20.75
C SER A 436 18.27 30.77 20.45
N VAL A 437 17.60 30.15 21.43
CA VAL A 437 16.22 29.66 21.25
C VAL A 437 15.24 30.82 21.02
N GLU A 438 15.52 31.94 21.67
CA GLU A 438 14.75 33.19 21.65
C GLU A 438 14.89 33.92 20.30
N GLU A 439 16.09 33.88 19.70
CA GLU A 439 16.38 34.49 18.40
C GLU A 439 15.87 33.68 17.19
N ARG A 440 15.34 32.45 17.40
CA ARG A 440 14.94 31.52 16.31
C ARG A 440 13.97 32.13 15.29
N HIS A 441 13.08 33.04 15.70
CA HIS A 441 12.15 33.68 14.75
C HIS A 441 12.90 34.61 13.78
N MET A 442 13.87 35.38 14.27
CA MET A 442 14.73 36.22 13.41
C MET A 442 15.62 35.35 12.53
N ALA A 443 16.17 34.26 13.09
CA ALA A 443 16.96 33.28 12.35
C ALA A 443 16.17 32.66 11.18
N ALA A 444 14.93 32.23 11.41
CA ALA A 444 14.05 31.71 10.38
C ALA A 444 13.79 32.73 9.25
N LEU A 445 13.54 34.00 9.59
CA LEU A 445 13.34 35.08 8.61
C LEU A 445 14.60 35.40 7.80
N LEU A 446 15.80 35.23 8.38
CA LEU A 446 17.06 35.38 7.66
C LEU A 446 17.29 34.24 6.65
N VAL A 447 16.98 32.99 7.01
CA VAL A 447 16.99 31.87 6.04
C VAL A 447 15.93 32.06 4.97
N GLU A 448 14.72 32.48 5.33
CA GLU A 448 13.63 32.68 4.35
C GLU A 448 14.00 33.72 3.29
N ARG A 449 14.67 34.81 3.69
CA ARG A 449 15.12 35.88 2.79
C ARG A 449 16.39 35.57 2.01
N SER A 450 17.21 34.59 2.44
CA SER A 450 18.42 34.19 1.72
C SER A 450 18.18 33.20 0.57
N CYS A 451 16.92 32.94 0.20
CA CYS A 451 16.62 31.99 -0.86
C CYS A 451 16.93 32.56 -2.26
N VAL A 452 17.68 31.81 -3.06
CA VAL A 452 17.81 32.05 -4.50
C VAL A 452 16.66 31.33 -5.20
N ASP A 453 15.79 32.08 -5.90
CA ASP A 453 14.69 31.51 -6.68
C ASP A 453 15.18 31.19 -8.11
N LEU A 454 15.47 29.91 -8.33
CA LEU A 454 16.15 29.46 -9.56
C LEU A 454 15.22 29.53 -10.77
N LYS A 455 13.89 29.50 -10.56
CA LYS A 455 12.94 29.65 -11.66
C LYS A 455 12.91 31.08 -12.18
N SER A 456 12.97 32.09 -11.31
CA SER A 456 12.98 33.48 -11.78
C SER A 456 14.28 33.84 -12.51
N LEU A 457 15.44 33.34 -12.05
CA LEU A 457 16.74 33.58 -12.70
C LEU A 457 16.78 33.11 -14.17
N VAL A 458 16.06 32.04 -14.52
CA VAL A 458 16.01 31.50 -15.89
C VAL A 458 14.79 31.95 -16.69
N THR A 459 13.93 32.81 -16.13
CA THR A 459 12.73 33.31 -16.82
C THR A 459 13.04 34.63 -17.53
N VAL A 460 13.10 34.61 -18.86
CA VAL A 460 13.46 35.75 -19.71
C VAL A 460 12.24 36.17 -20.52
N GLU A 461 11.89 37.46 -20.51
CA GLU A 461 10.70 38.03 -21.17
C GLU A 461 9.35 37.38 -20.79
N GLY A 462 9.32 36.56 -19.73
CA GLY A 462 8.16 35.79 -19.28
C GLY A 462 8.11 34.35 -19.81
N GLU A 463 9.00 33.96 -20.72
CA GLU A 463 9.23 32.55 -21.07
C GLU A 463 10.22 31.91 -20.09
N CYS A 464 9.94 30.68 -19.67
CA CYS A 464 10.79 29.92 -18.75
C CYS A 464 11.11 28.56 -19.39
N PRO A 465 12.40 28.16 -19.47
CA PRO A 465 12.80 26.86 -20.03
C PRO A 465 12.45 25.68 -19.11
N LEU A 466 12.00 25.93 -17.87
CA LEU A 466 11.56 24.87 -16.97
C LEU A 466 10.08 24.56 -17.19
N SER A 467 9.78 23.28 -17.38
CA SER A 467 8.41 22.76 -17.30
C SER A 467 7.72 23.23 -16.02
N SER A 468 6.49 23.73 -16.15
CA SER A 468 5.66 24.11 -14.99
C SER A 468 4.96 22.90 -14.33
N ALA A 469 5.41 21.68 -14.62
CA ALA A 469 5.08 20.48 -13.86
C ALA A 469 5.75 20.48 -12.47
N ASN A 470 5.36 19.55 -11.61
CA ASN A 470 5.93 19.45 -10.26
C ASN A 470 7.40 18.98 -10.28
N VAL A 471 8.24 19.51 -9.40
CA VAL A 471 9.63 19.06 -9.22
C VAL A 471 9.64 17.93 -8.19
N LEU A 472 9.50 16.71 -8.68
CA LEU A 472 9.28 15.51 -7.87
C LEU A 472 10.57 14.92 -7.31
N TYR A 473 11.70 15.09 -8.00
CA TYR A 473 12.99 14.54 -7.60
C TYR A 473 14.11 15.58 -7.74
N LEU A 474 15.01 15.59 -6.77
CA LEU A 474 16.26 16.36 -6.75
C LEU A 474 17.41 15.42 -6.37
N LEU A 475 18.56 15.52 -7.06
CA LEU A 475 19.79 14.80 -6.73
C LEU A 475 20.99 15.74 -6.82
N SER A 476 21.97 15.57 -5.93
CA SER A 476 23.29 16.20 -6.03
C SER A 476 24.28 15.23 -6.69
N ASP A 477 25.07 15.73 -7.63
CA ASP A 477 26.25 15.06 -8.17
C ASP A 477 27.49 15.68 -7.54
N ASP A 478 27.82 15.20 -6.34
CA ASP A 478 28.84 15.79 -5.49
C ASP A 478 30.26 15.66 -6.06
N SER A 479 30.53 14.64 -6.87
CA SER A 479 31.81 14.48 -7.57
C SER A 479 32.01 15.50 -8.70
N ARG A 480 30.94 16.17 -9.16
CA ARG A 480 30.96 17.06 -10.34
C ARG A 480 30.33 18.44 -10.10
N ALA A 481 29.89 18.74 -8.88
CA ALA A 481 29.23 19.99 -8.48
C ALA A 481 28.00 20.35 -9.35
N LYS A 482 27.12 19.38 -9.59
CA LYS A 482 25.86 19.59 -10.32
C LYS A 482 24.63 19.22 -9.49
N VAL A 483 23.48 19.80 -9.79
CA VAL A 483 22.17 19.34 -9.27
C VAL A 483 21.28 18.92 -10.43
N TRP A 484 20.64 17.78 -10.30
CA TRP A 484 19.61 17.30 -11.21
C TRP A 484 18.23 17.54 -10.60
N SER A 485 17.32 18.14 -11.37
CA SER A 485 15.91 18.31 -11.00
C SER A 485 15.02 17.65 -12.05
N SER A 486 14.05 16.84 -11.61
CA SER A 486 13.16 16.09 -12.50
C SER A 486 11.69 16.44 -12.27
N SER A 487 10.98 16.67 -13.38
CA SER A 487 9.53 16.51 -13.43
C SER A 487 9.16 15.07 -13.78
N SER A 488 7.88 14.79 -14.01
CA SER A 488 7.42 13.48 -14.50
C SER A 488 7.68 13.25 -16.01
N LEU A 489 8.06 14.30 -16.76
CA LEU A 489 8.22 14.26 -18.23
C LEU A 489 9.53 14.88 -18.76
N SER A 490 10.33 15.53 -17.91
CA SER A 490 11.57 16.19 -18.32
C SER A 490 12.56 16.39 -17.17
N PHE A 491 13.82 16.59 -17.53
CA PHE A 491 14.94 16.86 -16.62
C PHE A 491 15.51 18.26 -16.86
N ALA A 492 16.04 18.86 -15.79
CA ALA A 492 16.90 20.03 -15.86
C ALA A 492 18.17 19.83 -15.01
N LEU A 493 19.31 20.22 -15.57
CA LEU A 493 20.65 20.03 -15.02
C LEU A 493 21.28 21.38 -14.71
N TRP A 494 21.78 21.55 -13.49
CA TRP A 494 22.25 22.82 -12.94
C TRP A 494 23.71 22.73 -12.50
N ASP A 495 24.48 23.82 -12.61
CA ASP A 495 25.72 24.00 -11.87
C ASP A 495 25.37 24.32 -10.40
N SER A 496 25.84 23.51 -9.47
CA SER A 496 25.44 23.65 -8.07
C SER A 496 26.00 24.93 -7.43
N ARG A 497 27.17 25.39 -7.87
CA ARG A 497 27.92 26.51 -7.27
C ARG A 497 27.50 27.85 -7.86
N LYS A 498 27.34 27.90 -9.19
CA LYS A 498 26.97 29.12 -9.91
C LYS A 498 25.46 29.39 -9.99
N LYS A 499 24.62 28.37 -9.76
CA LYS A 499 23.16 28.41 -9.98
C LYS A 499 22.73 28.51 -11.45
N GLU A 500 23.67 28.37 -12.39
CA GLU A 500 23.41 28.36 -13.83
C GLU A 500 22.66 27.09 -14.26
N LEU A 501 21.61 27.24 -15.07
CA LEU A 501 20.94 26.14 -15.76
C LEU A 501 21.79 25.71 -16.97
N LEU A 502 22.31 24.48 -16.94
CA LEU A 502 23.22 23.96 -17.96
C LEU A 502 22.49 23.30 -19.13
N ARG A 503 21.36 22.61 -18.87
CA ARG A 503 20.60 21.87 -19.90
C ARG A 503 19.18 21.54 -19.42
N VAL A 504 18.22 21.51 -20.34
CA VAL A 504 16.89 20.90 -20.17
C VAL A 504 16.70 19.84 -21.25
N PHE A 505 16.16 18.66 -20.91
CA PHE A 505 16.04 17.53 -21.83
C PHE A 505 14.81 16.66 -21.57
N SER A 506 14.28 16.08 -22.66
CA SER A 506 13.09 15.22 -22.68
C SER A 506 13.38 13.82 -22.13
N LEU A 507 12.34 12.98 -22.01
CA LEU A 507 12.47 11.56 -21.66
C LEU A 507 13.37 10.75 -22.63
N ASN A 508 13.59 11.25 -23.85
CA ASN A 508 14.44 10.63 -24.86
C ASN A 508 15.91 11.09 -24.79
N GLY A 509 16.23 12.11 -24.00
CA GLY A 509 17.53 12.79 -24.01
C GLY A 509 17.66 13.85 -25.11
N GLU A 510 16.58 14.19 -25.79
CA GLU A 510 16.55 15.33 -26.72
C GLU A 510 16.63 16.64 -25.94
N ILE A 511 17.53 17.53 -26.34
CA ILE A 511 17.70 18.83 -25.69
C ILE A 511 16.54 19.76 -26.12
N GLU A 512 15.89 20.42 -25.17
CA GLU A 512 14.78 21.34 -25.45
C GLU A 512 15.29 22.72 -25.95
N THR A 513 16.07 22.73 -27.04
CA THR A 513 16.50 23.95 -27.74
C THR A 513 15.38 24.51 -28.62
N ARG A 514 15.07 25.80 -28.44
CA ARG A 514 13.99 26.57 -29.08
C ARG A 514 14.09 26.58 -30.62
N SER A 515 13.49 25.60 -31.31
CA SER A 515 13.54 25.50 -32.78
C SER A 515 12.34 24.79 -33.41
N ASN A 516 11.15 25.41 -33.39
CA ASN A 516 10.08 25.13 -34.37
C ASN A 516 9.04 26.26 -34.53
N ALA A 517 9.51 27.50 -34.50
CA ALA A 517 8.81 28.69 -35.00
C ALA A 517 9.86 29.74 -35.41
N LEU A 518 9.52 30.62 -36.35
CA LEU A 518 10.36 31.72 -36.87
C LEU A 518 11.60 31.30 -37.68
N SER A 519 11.42 31.07 -38.99
CA SER A 519 12.49 31.28 -39.98
C SER A 519 12.45 32.74 -40.47
N PRO A 520 13.59 33.46 -40.53
CA PRO A 520 13.61 34.88 -40.89
C PRO A 520 13.67 35.12 -42.41
N HIS A 521 12.95 36.17 -42.83
CA HIS A 521 13.05 36.92 -44.09
C HIS A 521 12.98 36.21 -45.46
N ASN A 522 12.02 36.65 -46.25
CA ASN A 522 12.25 37.05 -47.64
C ASN A 522 11.46 38.35 -47.91
N PRO A 523 12.10 39.51 -48.22
CA PRO A 523 11.41 40.81 -48.30
C PRO A 523 11.04 41.21 -49.73
N ASN A 524 9.77 41.55 -49.98
CA ASN A 524 9.32 42.41 -51.10
C ASN A 524 7.79 42.71 -51.02
N ALA A 525 7.35 43.83 -51.62
CA ALA A 525 5.96 44.29 -51.80
C ALA A 525 5.11 44.43 -50.50
N GLU A 526 4.97 45.63 -49.92
CA GLU A 526 4.05 46.72 -50.32
C GLU A 526 2.55 46.46 -50.06
N VAL A 527 1.97 47.23 -49.11
CA VAL A 527 0.93 48.28 -49.33
C VAL A 527 0.38 48.74 -47.97
N ASP A 528 0.15 50.05 -47.81
CA ASP A 528 -0.41 50.70 -46.61
C ASP A 528 -1.90 50.38 -46.36
N VAL A 529 -2.34 50.47 -45.08
CA VAL A 529 -3.21 51.57 -44.58
C VAL A 529 -3.72 51.29 -43.15
N LYS A 530 -3.07 51.96 -42.20
CA LYS A 530 -3.60 52.77 -41.07
C LYS A 530 -5.06 52.59 -40.54
N THR A 531 -5.14 52.58 -39.20
CA THR A 531 -6.24 53.13 -38.33
C THR A 531 -7.64 52.48 -38.24
N LYS A 532 -7.81 51.56 -37.27
CA LYS A 532 -8.48 51.81 -35.96
C LYS A 532 -9.58 52.90 -35.91
N VAL A 533 -10.84 52.54 -35.59
CA VAL A 533 -11.79 53.22 -34.65
C VAL A 533 -13.07 52.37 -34.40
N SER A 534 -13.95 52.83 -33.50
CA SER A 534 -14.83 52.03 -32.63
C SER A 534 -16.35 52.00 -32.93
N CYS A 535 -17.00 50.91 -32.45
CA CYS A 535 -18.33 50.88 -31.78
C CYS A 535 -19.65 51.02 -32.59
N SER A 536 -20.73 50.51 -31.95
CA SER A 536 -22.17 50.64 -32.27
C SER A 536 -22.73 49.83 -33.47
N SER A 537 -24.06 49.62 -33.61
CA SER A 537 -25.03 49.11 -32.62
C SER A 537 -26.32 48.56 -33.29
N LYS A 538 -27.10 47.73 -32.56
CA LYS A 538 -28.56 47.47 -32.74
C LYS A 538 -29.10 46.93 -34.09
N LYS A 539 -29.31 45.60 -34.13
CA LYS A 539 -30.65 44.94 -34.09
C LYS A 539 -31.72 45.35 -35.14
N GLU A 540 -32.08 44.44 -36.06
CA GLU A 540 -33.39 43.75 -35.99
C GLU A 540 -33.45 42.34 -36.65
N LYS A 541 -34.66 41.78 -36.87
CA LYS A 541 -34.95 40.33 -36.97
C LYS A 541 -35.36 39.86 -38.37
N SER A 542 -35.10 38.57 -38.67
CA SER A 542 -36.07 37.68 -39.34
C SER A 542 -35.88 36.21 -38.90
N GLN A 543 -36.61 35.27 -39.49
CA GLN A 543 -37.07 34.02 -38.87
C GLN A 543 -36.13 32.80 -39.01
N GLY A 544 -36.41 31.75 -38.21
CA GLY A 544 -36.53 30.38 -38.76
C GLY A 544 -35.34 29.42 -38.68
N SER A 545 -35.09 28.82 -37.52
CA SER A 545 -34.48 27.47 -37.44
C SER A 545 -34.82 26.78 -36.11
N SER A 546 -35.00 25.45 -36.13
CA SER A 546 -35.54 24.70 -34.99
C SER A 546 -34.50 24.41 -33.90
N PHE A 547 -35.01 24.16 -32.68
CA PHE A 547 -34.20 23.81 -31.51
C PHE A 547 -33.31 22.57 -31.74
N LEU A 548 -33.82 21.59 -32.48
CA LEU A 548 -33.12 20.34 -32.82
C LEU A 548 -31.93 20.53 -33.77
N GLN A 549 -31.96 21.56 -34.64
CA GLN A 549 -30.81 21.85 -35.51
C GLN A 549 -29.64 22.46 -34.71
N ARG A 550 -29.95 23.25 -33.68
CA ARG A 550 -28.93 23.86 -32.81
C ARG A 550 -28.25 22.84 -31.90
N SER A 551 -28.99 21.88 -31.33
CA SER A 551 -28.37 20.80 -30.55
C SER A 551 -27.48 19.91 -31.40
N ARG A 552 -27.92 19.54 -32.63
CA ARG A 552 -27.11 18.74 -33.56
C ARG A 552 -25.82 19.44 -33.99
N ASN A 553 -25.87 20.74 -34.30
CA ASN A 553 -24.68 21.50 -34.66
C ASN A 553 -23.75 21.76 -33.47
N ALA A 554 -24.28 21.97 -32.26
CA ALA A 554 -23.47 22.06 -31.04
C ALA A 554 -22.77 20.72 -30.72
N LEU A 555 -23.47 19.59 -30.91
CA LEU A 555 -22.91 18.25 -30.69
C LEU A 555 -21.82 17.91 -31.70
N MET A 556 -21.99 18.26 -32.99
CA MET A 556 -20.96 18.11 -34.01
C MET A 556 -19.76 19.05 -33.77
N GLY A 557 -20.02 20.31 -33.38
CA GLY A 557 -18.96 21.25 -33.00
C GLY A 557 -18.15 20.79 -31.79
N ALA A 558 -18.81 20.17 -30.80
CA ALA A 558 -18.14 19.51 -29.67
C ALA A 558 -17.37 18.26 -30.11
N ALA A 559 -17.92 17.42 -31.00
CA ALA A 559 -17.24 16.25 -31.54
C ALA A 559 -15.97 16.62 -32.35
N ASP A 560 -15.99 17.73 -33.08
CA ASP A 560 -14.81 18.23 -33.82
C ASP A 560 -13.87 19.11 -32.99
N ALA A 561 -14.30 19.61 -31.84
CA ALA A 561 -13.39 20.10 -30.81
C ALA A 561 -12.66 18.91 -30.15
N VAL A 562 -13.40 17.87 -29.73
CA VAL A 562 -12.84 16.64 -29.15
C VAL A 562 -11.93 15.93 -30.15
N ARG A 563 -12.29 15.82 -31.44
CA ARG A 563 -11.41 15.26 -32.46
C ARG A 563 -10.14 16.09 -32.69
N ARG A 564 -10.20 17.43 -32.62
CA ARG A 564 -9.00 18.28 -32.73
C ARG A 564 -8.12 18.28 -31.47
N VAL A 565 -8.70 18.00 -30.30
CA VAL A 565 -7.92 17.71 -29.08
C VAL A 565 -7.27 16.32 -29.17
N ALA A 566 -8.03 15.30 -29.60
CA ALA A 566 -7.51 13.95 -29.82
C ALA A 566 -6.44 13.88 -30.93
N SER A 567 -6.60 14.63 -32.03
CA SER A 567 -5.61 14.68 -33.11
C SER A 567 -4.40 15.57 -32.79
N LYS A 568 -4.42 16.34 -31.69
CA LYS A 568 -3.21 16.90 -31.07
C LYS A 568 -2.51 15.90 -30.13
N GLY A 569 -3.18 14.78 -29.80
CA GLY A 569 -2.56 13.60 -29.19
C GLY A 569 -1.96 12.62 -30.21
N ALA A 570 -1.82 13.02 -31.49
CA ALA A 570 -1.24 12.19 -32.55
C ALA A 570 0.30 12.26 -32.60
N PHE A 571 0.94 12.02 -31.45
CA PHE A 571 2.34 11.60 -31.36
C PHE A 571 2.39 10.23 -30.68
N GLY A 572 3.53 9.54 -30.79
CA GLY A 572 3.64 8.09 -30.59
C GLY A 572 3.20 7.56 -29.22
N ASP A 573 2.86 6.27 -29.25
CA ASP A 573 2.49 5.42 -28.11
C ASP A 573 3.64 5.31 -27.08
N ASP A 574 3.65 6.19 -26.07
CA ASP A 574 4.37 5.92 -24.81
C ASP A 574 3.73 6.70 -23.64
N ASN A 575 2.97 6.00 -22.77
CA ASN A 575 2.34 6.59 -21.57
C ASN A 575 3.34 6.70 -20.38
N ARG A 576 4.58 7.02 -20.74
CA ARG A 576 5.80 6.90 -19.93
C ARG A 576 6.01 8.16 -19.10
N ARG A 577 6.18 7.98 -17.79
CA ARG A 577 6.53 9.05 -16.84
C ARG A 577 7.62 8.59 -15.89
N ILE A 578 8.43 9.53 -15.42
CA ILE A 578 9.46 9.31 -14.40
C ILE A 578 8.77 9.24 -13.03
N GLU A 579 9.01 8.15 -12.31
CA GLU A 579 8.41 7.85 -10.99
C GLU A 579 9.50 7.55 -9.93
N ALA A 580 10.78 7.48 -10.32
CA ALA A 580 11.93 7.44 -9.41
C ALA A 580 13.23 7.91 -10.10
N MET A 581 14.19 8.42 -9.32
CA MET A 581 15.54 8.78 -9.79
C MET A 581 16.59 8.58 -8.67
N VAL A 582 17.79 8.10 -9.00
CA VAL A 582 18.94 7.99 -8.07
C VAL A 582 20.28 8.17 -8.81
N ILE A 583 21.35 8.54 -8.12
CA ILE A 583 22.72 8.59 -8.66
C ILE A 583 23.58 7.51 -7.98
N THR A 584 24.34 6.75 -8.76
CA THR A 584 25.22 5.66 -8.28
C THR A 584 26.66 6.17 -8.06
N LEU A 585 27.50 5.40 -7.34
CA LEU A 585 28.82 5.90 -6.88
C LEU A 585 29.86 6.10 -8.00
N ASP A 586 29.63 5.51 -9.17
CA ASP A 586 30.32 5.81 -10.44
C ASP A 586 29.87 7.13 -11.09
N GLY A 587 28.82 7.75 -10.54
CA GLY A 587 28.19 8.96 -11.03
C GLY A 587 27.33 8.73 -12.27
N ILE A 588 26.79 7.52 -12.47
CA ILE A 588 25.69 7.29 -13.43
C ILE A 588 24.37 7.69 -12.76
N ILE A 589 23.48 8.36 -13.49
CA ILE A 589 22.14 8.69 -13.00
C ILE A 589 21.18 7.62 -13.54
N TRP A 590 20.32 7.09 -12.69
CA TRP A 590 19.32 6.07 -13.00
C TRP A 590 17.91 6.62 -12.81
N THR A 591 17.05 6.42 -13.81
CA THR A 591 15.62 6.82 -13.76
C THR A 591 14.71 5.61 -13.92
N GLY A 592 13.62 5.58 -13.15
CA GLY A 592 12.60 4.52 -13.20
C GLY A 592 11.25 5.04 -13.68
N TYR A 593 10.53 4.22 -14.45
CA TYR A 593 9.35 4.64 -15.20
C TYR A 593 8.06 3.87 -14.88
N THR A 594 6.93 4.46 -15.26
CA THR A 594 5.56 3.90 -15.17
C THR A 594 5.38 2.51 -15.80
N ASN A 595 6.17 2.17 -16.82
CA ASN A 595 6.15 0.87 -17.51
C ASN A 595 7.12 -0.18 -16.94
N GLY A 596 7.83 0.14 -15.83
CA GLY A 596 8.80 -0.75 -15.21
C GLY A 596 10.20 -0.73 -15.83
N SER A 597 10.44 0.08 -16.88
CA SER A 597 11.77 0.31 -17.42
C SER A 597 12.66 1.15 -16.50
N LEU A 598 13.97 1.00 -16.69
CA LEU A 598 15.05 1.70 -16.00
C LEU A 598 16.04 2.23 -17.04
N VAL A 599 16.43 3.49 -16.95
CA VAL A 599 17.36 4.13 -17.90
C VAL A 599 18.58 4.70 -17.18
N GLN A 600 19.76 4.45 -17.74
CA GLN A 600 21.04 5.05 -17.34
C GLN A 600 21.31 6.34 -18.12
N TRP A 601 21.86 7.34 -17.43
CA TRP A 601 22.25 8.64 -17.97
C TRP A 601 23.65 9.03 -17.52
N ASP A 602 24.41 9.68 -18.41
CA ASP A 602 25.72 10.23 -18.09
C ASP A 602 25.64 11.53 -17.28
N ALA A 603 26.80 12.05 -16.88
CA ALA A 603 26.98 13.32 -16.17
C ALA A 603 26.35 14.57 -16.83
N ASN A 604 25.87 14.47 -18.08
CA ASN A 604 25.52 15.57 -18.96
C ASN A 604 24.09 15.45 -19.52
N GLY A 605 23.32 14.43 -19.12
CA GLY A 605 21.98 14.17 -19.63
C GLY A 605 21.92 13.34 -20.91
N ASN A 606 23.03 12.72 -21.32
CA ASN A 606 23.05 11.79 -22.45
C ASN A 606 22.57 10.41 -21.98
N LYS A 607 21.58 9.81 -22.67
CA LYS A 607 21.08 8.46 -22.40
C LYS A 607 22.14 7.41 -22.76
N LEU A 608 22.43 6.49 -21.85
CA LEU A 608 23.47 5.46 -21.99
C LEU A 608 22.88 4.09 -22.35
N HIS A 609 21.94 3.59 -21.54
CA HIS A 609 21.40 2.24 -21.64
C HIS A 609 19.99 2.17 -21.04
N GLU A 610 19.21 1.15 -21.41
CA GLU A 610 17.85 0.92 -20.91
C GLU A 610 17.62 -0.57 -20.66
N VAL A 611 17.05 -0.91 -19.50
CA VAL A 611 16.69 -2.28 -19.11
C VAL A 611 15.26 -2.34 -18.58
N GLN A 612 14.59 -3.47 -18.75
CA GLN A 612 13.25 -3.71 -18.22
C GLN A 612 13.13 -5.16 -17.72
N HIS A 613 13.35 -5.34 -16.41
CA HIS A 613 13.25 -6.65 -15.74
C HIS A 613 11.88 -6.90 -15.10
N HIS A 614 10.92 -5.99 -15.30
CA HIS A 614 9.60 -6.02 -14.68
C HIS A 614 8.62 -5.09 -15.43
N SER A 615 7.32 -5.35 -15.35
CA SER A 615 6.26 -4.64 -16.11
C SER A 615 5.46 -3.61 -15.32
N ALA A 616 5.39 -3.72 -13.99
CA ALA A 616 4.75 -2.70 -13.16
C ALA A 616 5.70 -1.51 -12.95
N SER A 617 5.14 -0.31 -12.77
CA SER A 617 5.87 0.94 -12.48
C SER A 617 6.95 0.77 -11.41
N VAL A 618 8.14 1.32 -11.67
CA VAL A 618 9.14 1.62 -10.63
C VAL A 618 8.57 2.73 -9.75
N THR A 619 8.60 2.59 -8.43
CA THR A 619 8.04 3.57 -7.48
C THR A 619 9.06 4.14 -6.51
N CYS A 620 10.21 3.50 -6.35
CA CYS A 620 11.39 4.10 -5.72
C CYS A 620 12.69 3.39 -6.13
N LEU A 621 13.81 4.11 -6.03
CA LEU A 621 15.16 3.61 -6.27
C LEU A 621 16.03 3.89 -5.04
N CYS A 622 16.99 3.03 -4.76
CA CYS A 622 18.01 3.22 -3.73
C CYS A 622 19.30 2.52 -4.17
N THR A 623 20.47 3.00 -3.75
CA THR A 623 21.75 2.40 -4.15
C THR A 623 22.69 2.26 -2.96
N PHE A 624 23.51 1.22 -2.98
CA PHE A 624 24.63 1.06 -2.07
C PHE A 624 25.79 0.32 -2.73
N ALA A 625 26.99 0.87 -2.59
CA ALA A 625 28.21 0.37 -3.20
C ALA A 625 28.10 0.09 -4.72
N SER A 626 28.00 -1.17 -5.13
CA SER A 626 27.74 -1.57 -6.52
C SER A 626 26.46 -2.40 -6.66
N ARG A 627 25.40 -2.00 -5.97
CA ARG A 627 24.05 -2.57 -6.06
C ARG A 627 22.99 -1.48 -6.16
N LEU A 628 22.18 -1.56 -7.21
CA LEU A 628 20.97 -0.76 -7.38
C LEU A 628 19.76 -1.58 -6.90
N TRP A 629 18.96 -0.99 -6.01
CA TRP A 629 17.72 -1.55 -5.48
C TRP A 629 16.53 -0.82 -6.10
N VAL A 630 15.55 -1.60 -6.55
CA VAL A 630 14.39 -1.11 -7.32
C VAL A 630 13.10 -1.58 -6.66
N GLY A 631 12.28 -0.63 -6.19
CA GLY A 631 10.96 -0.89 -5.63
C GLY A 631 9.86 -0.67 -6.66
N TYR A 632 8.86 -1.55 -6.68
CA TYR A 632 7.80 -1.55 -7.70
C TYR A 632 6.39 -1.36 -7.13
N ALA A 633 5.46 -0.94 -7.99
CA ALA A 633 4.05 -0.71 -7.66
C ALA A 633 3.28 -1.96 -7.24
N ASN A 634 3.70 -3.17 -7.62
CA ASN A 634 3.12 -4.41 -7.10
C ASN A 634 3.71 -4.85 -5.74
N GLY A 635 4.65 -4.07 -5.18
CA GLY A 635 5.31 -4.38 -3.91
C GLY A 635 6.54 -5.29 -4.02
N THR A 636 6.97 -5.64 -5.24
CA THR A 636 8.26 -6.30 -5.50
C THR A 636 9.43 -5.37 -5.22
N VAL A 637 10.53 -5.93 -4.72
CA VAL A 637 11.88 -5.35 -4.78
C VAL A 637 12.75 -6.22 -5.66
N GLN A 638 13.52 -5.61 -6.56
CA GLN A 638 14.64 -6.24 -7.26
C GLN A 638 15.96 -5.60 -6.84
N VAL A 639 17.05 -6.34 -6.98
CA VAL A 639 18.42 -5.82 -6.85
C VAL A 639 19.25 -6.24 -8.07
N MET A 640 20.02 -5.30 -8.59
CA MET A 640 20.87 -5.45 -9.77
C MET A 640 22.24 -4.82 -9.52
N ASP A 641 23.22 -5.13 -10.36
CA ASP A 641 24.51 -4.43 -10.36
C ASP A 641 24.41 -3.06 -11.07
N LEU A 642 25.54 -2.36 -11.24
CA LEU A 642 25.57 -1.04 -11.89
C LEU A 642 25.62 -1.15 -13.42
N GLU A 643 25.93 -2.35 -13.90
CA GLU A 643 25.95 -2.76 -15.29
C GLU A 643 24.52 -3.11 -15.80
N GLY A 644 23.57 -3.39 -14.88
CA GLY A 644 22.14 -3.58 -15.14
C GLY A 644 21.66 -5.03 -15.14
N TYR A 645 22.48 -5.98 -14.70
CA TYR A 645 22.13 -7.39 -14.58
C TYR A 645 21.38 -7.68 -13.27
N LEU A 646 20.25 -8.38 -13.38
CA LEU A 646 19.43 -8.75 -12.23
C LEU A 646 20.14 -9.78 -11.34
N ILE A 647 20.44 -9.40 -10.09
CA ILE A 647 21.03 -10.28 -9.06
C ILE A 647 19.92 -11.09 -8.37
N GLY A 648 18.72 -10.51 -8.22
CA GLY A 648 17.54 -11.21 -7.72
C GLY A 648 16.37 -10.28 -7.39
N GLY A 649 15.26 -10.84 -6.94
CA GLY A 649 14.11 -10.05 -6.49
C GLY A 649 13.02 -10.89 -5.83
N TRP A 650 12.16 -10.24 -5.04
CA TRP A 650 11.10 -10.87 -4.26
C TRP A 650 9.98 -9.88 -3.91
N ILE A 651 8.81 -10.40 -3.54
CA ILE A 651 7.72 -9.56 -3.01
C ILE A 651 8.11 -9.04 -1.63
N ALA A 652 8.44 -7.75 -1.53
CA ALA A 652 8.77 -7.10 -0.27
C ALA A 652 7.48 -6.79 0.54
N HIS A 653 6.45 -6.30 -0.14
CA HIS A 653 5.16 -5.88 0.43
C HIS A 653 3.99 -6.32 -0.45
N ASN A 654 2.79 -6.45 0.12
CA ASN A 654 1.57 -6.74 -0.64
C ASN A 654 0.86 -5.42 -1.03
N SER A 655 1.65 -4.47 -1.53
CA SER A 655 1.30 -3.06 -1.82
C SER A 655 2.55 -2.35 -2.38
N PRO A 656 2.42 -1.25 -3.16
CA PRO A 656 3.56 -0.50 -3.71
C PRO A 656 4.68 -0.22 -2.70
N VAL A 657 5.94 -0.30 -3.15
CA VAL A 657 7.10 0.11 -2.35
C VAL A 657 7.31 1.61 -2.54
N MET A 658 7.00 2.41 -1.51
CA MET A 658 6.95 3.88 -1.62
C MET A 658 8.31 4.54 -1.40
N SER A 659 9.17 3.97 -0.56
CA SER A 659 10.44 4.57 -0.17
C SER A 659 11.40 3.51 0.37
N MET A 660 12.69 3.78 0.21
CA MET A 660 13.79 2.89 0.62
C MET A 660 14.92 3.72 1.25
N ALA A 661 15.51 3.22 2.32
CA ALA A 661 16.63 3.83 3.02
C ALA A 661 17.56 2.75 3.58
N ILE A 662 18.85 3.06 3.79
CA ILE A 662 19.88 2.08 4.13
C ILE A 662 20.63 2.53 5.38
N GLU A 663 20.81 1.63 6.35
CA GLU A 663 21.78 1.81 7.44
C GLU A 663 22.25 0.48 8.07
N GLY A 664 23.48 0.47 8.56
CA GLY A 664 24.16 -0.65 9.21
C GLY A 664 24.37 -1.84 8.28
N LEU A 665 23.42 -2.78 8.36
CA LEU A 665 23.39 -4.02 7.57
C LEU A 665 22.10 -4.16 6.75
N PHE A 666 21.18 -3.20 6.85
CA PHE A 666 19.82 -3.33 6.33
C PHE A 666 19.46 -2.27 5.27
N LEU A 667 18.82 -2.73 4.20
CA LEU A 667 17.89 -1.93 3.40
C LEU A 667 16.53 -1.96 4.09
N PHE A 668 16.05 -0.81 4.55
CA PHE A 668 14.67 -0.62 4.97
C PHE A 668 13.79 -0.24 3.78
N THR A 669 12.57 -0.78 3.76
CA THR A 669 11.58 -0.61 2.69
C THR A 669 10.23 -0.25 3.29
N LEU A 670 9.63 0.85 2.85
CA LEU A 670 8.28 1.28 3.23
C LEU A 670 7.25 0.82 2.19
N GLY A 671 6.26 0.04 2.61
CA GLY A 671 5.09 -0.27 1.80
C GLY A 671 4.00 0.81 1.93
N ASN A 672 3.21 1.02 0.86
CA ASN A 672 2.11 1.99 0.79
C ASN A 672 0.98 1.79 1.82
N LEU A 673 1.00 0.68 2.57
CA LEU A 673 0.08 0.42 3.69
C LEU A 673 0.80 0.48 5.05
N GLY A 674 1.81 1.35 5.14
CA GLY A 674 2.45 1.78 6.38
C GLY A 674 3.48 0.83 6.99
N GLY A 675 3.60 -0.41 6.49
CA GLY A 675 4.56 -1.39 7.01
C GLY A 675 6.00 -1.11 6.56
N ILE A 676 6.98 -1.27 7.46
CA ILE A 676 8.41 -1.11 7.19
C ILE A 676 9.15 -2.43 7.45
N ARG A 677 9.92 -2.88 6.45
CA ARG A 677 10.71 -4.11 6.48
C ARG A 677 12.18 -3.86 6.18
N GLY A 678 13.06 -4.42 7.00
CA GLY A 678 14.50 -4.50 6.77
C GLY A 678 14.91 -5.81 6.08
N TRP A 679 15.82 -5.72 5.11
CA TRP A 679 16.43 -6.84 4.37
C TRP A 679 17.95 -6.67 4.41
N TYR A 680 18.75 -7.74 4.44
CA TYR A 680 20.20 -7.56 4.48
C TYR A 680 20.73 -6.94 3.17
N LEU A 681 21.70 -6.03 3.28
CA LEU A 681 22.38 -5.44 2.12
C LEU A 681 23.11 -6.49 1.25
N ALA A 682 23.40 -7.66 1.83
CA ALA A 682 23.94 -8.83 1.15
C ALA A 682 22.90 -9.67 0.39
N SER A 683 21.61 -9.60 0.73
CA SER A 683 20.55 -10.43 0.13
C SER A 683 20.43 -10.19 -1.39
N PRO A 684 20.14 -11.22 -2.22
CA PRO A 684 20.04 -12.63 -1.85
C PRO A 684 21.42 -13.22 -1.56
N GLY A 685 21.56 -14.00 -0.47
CA GLY A 685 22.84 -14.62 -0.10
C GLY A 685 22.80 -15.58 1.09
N PRO A 686 23.96 -16.15 1.49
CA PRO A 686 24.05 -17.19 2.53
C PRO A 686 23.49 -16.84 3.90
N LEU A 687 23.45 -15.54 4.29
CA LEU A 687 22.79 -15.09 5.52
C LEU A 687 21.29 -15.42 5.51
N ASP A 688 20.62 -15.22 4.37
CA ASP A 688 19.18 -15.45 4.24
C ASP A 688 18.83 -16.91 4.51
N ASN A 689 19.60 -17.83 3.91
CA ASN A 689 19.43 -19.28 4.09
C ASN A 689 19.68 -19.72 5.55
N ALA A 690 20.72 -19.16 6.20
CA ALA A 690 21.04 -19.47 7.58
C ALA A 690 19.94 -19.00 8.55
N LEU A 691 19.49 -17.75 8.39
CA LEU A 691 18.40 -17.19 9.19
C LEU A 691 17.05 -17.87 8.90
N GLN A 692 16.78 -18.23 7.65
CA GLN A 692 15.59 -18.97 7.25
C GLN A 692 15.50 -20.32 7.96
N SER A 693 16.60 -21.09 7.99
CA SER A 693 16.67 -22.37 8.70
C SER A 693 16.46 -22.21 10.22
N GLU A 694 16.96 -21.13 10.81
CA GLU A 694 16.86 -20.84 12.24
C GLU A 694 15.49 -20.26 12.66
N LEU A 695 14.77 -19.60 11.75
CA LEU A 695 13.39 -19.17 11.98
C LEU A 695 12.39 -20.31 11.78
N ALA A 696 12.56 -21.12 10.72
CA ALA A 696 11.72 -22.29 10.46
C ALA A 696 11.71 -23.28 11.63
N SER A 697 12.88 -23.57 12.21
CA SER A 697 12.99 -24.46 13.38
C SER A 697 12.35 -23.91 14.66
N LYS A 698 11.96 -22.63 14.68
CA LYS A 698 11.33 -21.92 15.81
C LYS A 698 9.90 -21.45 15.51
N GLU A 699 9.29 -21.90 14.39
CA GLU A 699 8.01 -21.38 13.92
C GLU A 699 6.86 -21.52 14.93
N MET A 700 6.85 -22.62 15.69
CA MET A 700 5.86 -22.86 16.75
C MET A 700 5.95 -21.87 17.92
N LEU A 701 7.07 -21.15 18.11
CA LEU A 701 7.23 -20.16 19.18
C LEU A 701 6.55 -18.82 18.85
N TYR A 702 6.39 -18.50 17.56
CA TYR A 702 5.80 -17.24 17.09
C TYR A 702 4.47 -17.41 16.34
N THR A 703 3.89 -18.61 16.36
CA THR A 703 2.59 -18.92 15.74
C THR A 703 1.51 -19.03 16.80
N LYS A 704 0.37 -18.37 16.57
CA LYS A 704 -0.83 -18.42 17.44
C LYS A 704 -2.04 -18.85 16.62
N PHE A 705 -3.00 -19.52 17.24
CA PHE A 705 -4.22 -19.98 16.59
C PHE A 705 -5.43 -19.37 17.27
N GLU A 706 -6.31 -18.73 16.50
CA GLU A 706 -7.53 -18.08 16.98
C GLU A 706 -8.73 -18.79 16.34
N ASN A 707 -9.68 -19.30 17.14
CA ASN A 707 -10.91 -19.88 16.62
C ASN A 707 -12.01 -18.80 16.51
N VAL A 708 -12.60 -18.65 15.33
CA VAL A 708 -13.69 -17.72 15.04
C VAL A 708 -14.88 -18.49 14.49
N LYS A 709 -16.00 -18.50 15.22
CA LYS A 709 -17.29 -18.94 14.69
C LYS A 709 -17.87 -17.87 13.75
N ILE A 710 -18.28 -18.27 12.54
CA ILE A 710 -18.87 -17.39 11.52
C ILE A 710 -20.23 -17.94 11.09
N LEU A 711 -21.30 -17.16 11.24
CA LEU A 711 -22.60 -17.45 10.60
C LEU A 711 -22.64 -16.80 9.21
N ALA A 712 -22.84 -17.61 8.17
CA ALA A 712 -23.19 -17.15 6.84
C ALA A 712 -24.69 -17.37 6.58
N GLY A 713 -25.39 -16.38 6.05
CA GLY A 713 -26.80 -16.45 5.70
C GLY A 713 -27.06 -16.02 4.26
N THR A 714 -27.98 -16.70 3.57
CA THR A 714 -28.52 -16.26 2.27
C THR A 714 -30.03 -16.30 2.22
N TRP A 715 -30.65 -15.33 1.55
CA TRP A 715 -32.10 -15.32 1.29
C TRP A 715 -32.46 -14.50 0.05
N ASN A 716 -33.12 -15.13 -0.94
CA ASN A 716 -33.81 -14.39 -1.99
C ASN A 716 -35.13 -13.85 -1.42
N VAL A 717 -35.24 -12.54 -1.29
CA VAL A 717 -36.35 -11.87 -0.58
C VAL A 717 -37.53 -11.54 -1.48
N GLY A 718 -37.43 -11.80 -2.79
CA GLY A 718 -38.53 -11.62 -3.74
C GLY A 718 -39.13 -10.22 -3.80
N GLN A 719 -38.32 -9.17 -3.52
CA GLN A 719 -38.69 -7.76 -3.39
C GLN A 719 -39.52 -7.39 -2.15
N GLU A 720 -39.69 -8.30 -1.20
CA GLU A 720 -40.41 -8.05 0.06
C GLU A 720 -39.50 -7.57 1.20
N ARG A 721 -40.13 -7.25 2.32
CA ARG A 721 -39.49 -6.97 3.62
C ARG A 721 -39.82 -8.10 4.60
N ALA A 722 -38.81 -8.56 5.34
CA ALA A 722 -39.04 -9.56 6.39
C ALA A 722 -39.94 -9.04 7.52
N SER A 723 -40.71 -9.94 8.11
CA SER A 723 -41.30 -9.69 9.43
C SER A 723 -40.20 -9.68 10.52
N HIS A 724 -40.45 -8.99 11.63
CA HIS A 724 -39.53 -8.99 12.78
C HIS A 724 -39.30 -10.41 13.34
N ASN A 725 -40.37 -11.21 13.40
CA ASN A 725 -40.31 -12.61 13.81
C ASN A 725 -39.44 -13.44 12.85
N SER A 726 -39.54 -13.21 11.53
CA SER A 726 -38.71 -13.88 10.52
C SER A 726 -37.23 -13.61 10.71
N LEU A 727 -36.85 -12.36 11.02
CA LEU A 727 -35.45 -11.99 11.33
C LEU A 727 -34.97 -12.65 12.63
N ILE A 728 -35.80 -12.69 13.67
CA ILE A 728 -35.47 -13.37 14.94
C ILE A 728 -35.30 -14.88 14.73
N THR A 729 -36.21 -15.53 13.98
CA THR A 729 -36.12 -16.96 13.66
C THR A 729 -34.86 -17.29 12.84
N TRP A 730 -34.49 -16.44 11.88
CA TRP A 730 -33.33 -16.66 11.01
C TRP A 730 -31.99 -16.31 11.66
N LEU A 731 -31.92 -15.29 12.53
CA LEU A 731 -30.64 -14.77 13.06
C LEU A 731 -30.56 -14.74 14.59
N GLY A 732 -31.65 -14.42 15.29
CA GLY A 732 -31.66 -13.90 16.66
C GLY A 732 -30.81 -14.67 17.68
N THR A 733 -31.27 -15.82 18.17
CA THR A 733 -30.54 -16.59 19.19
C THR A 733 -29.19 -17.11 18.67
N VAL A 734 -29.10 -17.48 17.39
CA VAL A 734 -27.92 -18.11 16.81
C VAL A 734 -26.76 -17.11 16.64
N ALA A 735 -27.04 -15.82 16.43
CA ALA A 735 -26.04 -14.76 16.45
C ALA A 735 -25.31 -14.67 17.81
N SER A 736 -25.96 -15.09 18.91
CA SER A 736 -25.36 -15.09 20.24
C SER A 736 -24.24 -16.12 20.44
N GLU A 737 -24.05 -17.04 19.49
CA GLU A 737 -22.96 -18.04 19.52
C GLU A 737 -21.74 -17.71 18.66
N VAL A 738 -21.84 -16.75 17.73
CA VAL A 738 -20.82 -16.52 16.68
C VAL A 738 -20.05 -15.21 16.87
N GLY A 739 -18.80 -15.17 16.41
CA GLY A 739 -17.97 -13.96 16.41
C GLY A 739 -18.26 -13.03 15.21
N MET A 740 -18.77 -13.59 14.11
CA MET A 740 -19.08 -12.87 12.88
C MET A 740 -20.40 -13.35 12.26
N VAL A 741 -21.10 -12.44 11.59
CA VAL A 741 -22.33 -12.69 10.83
C VAL A 741 -22.18 -12.07 9.44
N ALA A 742 -22.32 -12.87 8.39
CA ALA A 742 -22.21 -12.45 6.99
C ALA A 742 -23.50 -12.80 6.23
N ILE A 743 -24.22 -11.80 5.75
CA ILE A 743 -25.53 -11.97 5.11
C ILE A 743 -25.49 -11.53 3.66
N GLY A 744 -25.99 -12.38 2.76
CA GLY A 744 -26.32 -12.02 1.37
C GLY A 744 -27.81 -12.10 1.11
N LEU A 745 -28.37 -11.06 0.48
CA LEU A 745 -29.77 -11.04 0.03
C LEU A 745 -29.84 -10.93 -1.49
N GLN A 746 -30.88 -11.51 -2.08
CA GLN A 746 -31.17 -11.42 -3.51
C GLN A 746 -32.58 -10.87 -3.76
N GLU A 747 -32.77 -10.19 -4.89
CA GLU A 747 -34.01 -9.45 -5.26
C GLU A 747 -34.47 -8.41 -4.23
N VAL A 748 -33.53 -7.76 -3.53
CA VAL A 748 -33.83 -6.68 -2.56
C VAL A 748 -34.53 -5.47 -3.21
N ASP A 749 -34.17 -5.17 -4.46
CA ASP A 749 -34.79 -4.12 -5.28
C ASP A 749 -34.57 -4.45 -6.76
N MET A 750 -35.66 -4.64 -7.51
CA MET A 750 -35.64 -4.95 -8.94
C MET A 750 -36.38 -3.88 -9.76
N GLY A 751 -36.66 -2.71 -9.17
CA GLY A 751 -37.40 -1.64 -9.82
C GLY A 751 -36.69 -1.16 -11.09
N ALA A 752 -37.41 -1.07 -12.22
CA ALA A 752 -36.82 -0.78 -13.53
C ALA A 752 -35.97 0.51 -13.55
N GLY A 753 -36.36 1.54 -12.80
CA GLY A 753 -35.57 2.77 -12.62
C GLY A 753 -34.25 2.53 -11.87
N PHE A 754 -34.25 1.71 -10.81
CA PHE A 754 -33.05 1.38 -10.06
C PHE A 754 -32.11 0.45 -10.84
N LEU A 755 -32.65 -0.47 -11.65
CA LEU A 755 -31.88 -1.28 -12.60
C LEU A 755 -31.20 -0.41 -13.66
N ALA A 756 -31.92 0.55 -14.25
CA ALA A 756 -31.38 1.48 -15.23
C ALA A 756 -30.30 2.40 -14.63
N VAL A 757 -30.52 2.94 -13.43
CA VAL A 757 -29.53 3.76 -12.71
C VAL A 757 -28.29 2.93 -12.33
N SER A 758 -28.46 1.68 -11.87
CA SER A 758 -27.35 0.78 -11.56
C SER A 758 -26.49 0.45 -12.79
N ALA A 759 -27.11 0.34 -13.97
CA ALA A 759 -26.38 0.14 -15.23
C ALA A 759 -25.73 1.43 -15.78
N ALA A 760 -26.26 2.61 -15.42
CA ALA A 760 -25.76 3.91 -15.88
C ALA A 760 -24.75 4.58 -14.92
N LYS A 761 -24.70 4.17 -13.65
CA LYS A 761 -23.80 4.70 -12.62
C LYS A 761 -23.22 3.59 -11.74
N GLU A 762 -21.99 3.17 -12.05
CA GLU A 762 -21.18 2.24 -11.25
C GLU A 762 -21.04 2.66 -9.77
N SER A 763 -21.08 3.97 -9.50
CA SER A 763 -21.01 4.55 -8.16
C SER A 763 -22.28 4.34 -7.30
N VAL A 764 -23.47 4.13 -7.89
CA VAL A 764 -24.73 4.02 -7.10
C VAL A 764 -24.79 2.73 -6.28
N GLY A 765 -24.03 1.70 -6.65
CA GLY A 765 -23.85 0.51 -5.80
C GLY A 765 -23.11 0.76 -4.47
N LEU A 766 -22.63 1.99 -4.20
CA LEU A 766 -22.03 2.36 -2.92
C LEU A 766 -23.05 2.90 -1.91
N GLU A 767 -24.06 3.64 -2.39
CA GLU A 767 -25.12 4.22 -1.54
C GLU A 767 -26.31 3.27 -1.38
N GLY A 768 -26.51 2.36 -2.33
CA GLY A 768 -27.56 1.33 -2.30
C GLY A 768 -28.95 1.85 -2.65
N SER A 769 -29.98 1.05 -2.38
CA SER A 769 -31.39 1.48 -2.42
C SER A 769 -31.95 1.67 -1.01
N SER A 770 -33.08 2.38 -0.90
CA SER A 770 -33.79 2.54 0.37
C SER A 770 -34.29 1.21 0.95
N TYR A 771 -34.59 0.22 0.10
CA TYR A 771 -34.83 -1.16 0.53
C TYR A 771 -33.56 -1.82 1.06
N GLY A 772 -32.41 -1.64 0.40
CA GLY A 772 -31.12 -2.11 0.88
C GLY A 772 -30.78 -1.57 2.28
N GLN A 773 -30.89 -0.25 2.48
CA GLN A 773 -30.66 0.38 3.79
C GLN A 773 -31.67 -0.11 4.85
N TRP A 774 -32.95 -0.27 4.50
CA TRP A 774 -33.94 -0.87 5.41
C TRP A 774 -33.53 -2.27 5.86
N TRP A 775 -33.03 -3.12 4.95
CA TRP A 775 -32.54 -4.46 5.29
C TRP A 775 -31.30 -4.41 6.19
N LEU A 776 -30.32 -3.56 5.88
CA LEU A 776 -29.12 -3.37 6.71
C LEU A 776 -29.47 -2.95 8.14
N ASP A 777 -30.39 -2.00 8.31
CA ASP A 777 -30.74 -1.46 9.63
C ASP A 777 -31.61 -2.41 10.46
N ASN A 778 -32.47 -3.23 9.84
CA ASN A 778 -33.28 -4.20 10.58
C ASN A 778 -32.51 -5.48 10.90
N VAL A 779 -31.57 -5.90 10.05
CA VAL A 779 -30.59 -6.94 10.42
C VAL A 779 -29.69 -6.42 11.55
N GLY A 780 -29.15 -5.21 11.44
CA GLY A 780 -28.33 -4.60 12.50
C GLY A 780 -29.04 -4.54 13.85
N LYS A 781 -30.30 -4.09 13.89
CA LYS A 781 -31.15 -4.12 15.11
C LYS A 781 -31.38 -5.53 15.67
N THR A 782 -31.48 -6.54 14.80
CA THR A 782 -31.65 -7.96 15.23
C THR A 782 -30.35 -8.56 15.78
N LEU A 783 -29.19 -7.92 15.52
CA LEU A 783 -27.87 -8.32 15.98
C LEU A 783 -27.33 -7.45 17.13
N ASP A 784 -28.17 -6.59 17.75
CA ASP A 784 -27.75 -5.58 18.71
C ASP A 784 -26.57 -4.72 18.19
N GLU A 785 -26.67 -4.21 16.96
CA GLU A 785 -25.66 -3.33 16.37
C GLU A 785 -25.48 -2.05 17.21
N GLY A 786 -24.24 -1.77 17.61
CA GLY A 786 -23.93 -0.68 18.53
C GLY A 786 -23.93 -1.08 20.01
N THR A 787 -24.29 -2.33 20.33
CA THR A 787 -24.15 -2.94 21.67
C THR A 787 -23.24 -4.18 21.62
N SER A 788 -23.65 -5.22 20.89
CA SER A 788 -22.97 -6.52 20.81
C SER A 788 -22.10 -6.66 19.55
N PHE A 789 -22.66 -6.26 18.41
CA PHE A 789 -22.02 -6.32 17.09
C PHE A 789 -21.79 -4.91 16.51
N GLU A 790 -20.89 -4.80 15.54
CA GLU A 790 -20.70 -3.62 14.71
C GLU A 790 -20.60 -4.02 13.23
N ARG A 791 -21.17 -3.21 12.34
CA ARG A 791 -21.24 -3.46 10.89
C ARG A 791 -19.89 -3.14 10.24
N VAL A 792 -19.17 -4.19 9.85
CA VAL A 792 -17.82 -4.14 9.24
C VAL A 792 -17.86 -3.55 7.83
N GLY A 793 -18.90 -3.86 7.05
CA GLY A 793 -19.05 -3.35 5.68
C GLY A 793 -20.28 -3.88 4.98
N SER A 794 -20.67 -3.24 3.88
CA SER A 794 -21.76 -3.67 3.00
C SER A 794 -21.51 -3.27 1.54
N ARG A 795 -22.20 -3.92 0.60
CA ARG A 795 -22.15 -3.62 -0.85
C ARG A 795 -23.44 -4.05 -1.54
N GLN A 796 -23.99 -3.19 -2.41
CA GLN A 796 -25.17 -3.49 -3.21
C GLN A 796 -24.89 -3.38 -4.72
N LEU A 797 -25.58 -4.19 -5.52
CA LEU A 797 -25.68 -4.09 -6.98
C LEU A 797 -27.11 -4.48 -7.38
N ALA A 798 -27.96 -3.52 -7.75
CA ALA A 798 -29.38 -3.78 -7.97
C ALA A 798 -30.00 -4.59 -6.80
N GLY A 799 -30.63 -5.74 -7.08
CA GLY A 799 -31.23 -6.60 -6.07
C GLY A 799 -30.25 -7.47 -5.26
N LEU A 800 -28.95 -7.43 -5.54
CA LEU A 800 -27.92 -8.12 -4.74
C LEU A 800 -27.43 -7.21 -3.61
N LEU A 801 -27.49 -7.66 -2.36
CA LEU A 801 -26.91 -6.98 -1.20
C LEU A 801 -26.03 -7.95 -0.42
N ILE A 802 -24.86 -7.54 0.05
CA ILE A 802 -24.06 -8.28 1.04
C ILE A 802 -23.64 -7.36 2.18
N ALA A 803 -23.59 -7.88 3.41
CA ALA A 803 -23.09 -7.17 4.57
C ALA A 803 -22.45 -8.12 5.60
N ILE A 804 -21.52 -7.58 6.38
CA ILE A 804 -20.81 -8.31 7.46
C ILE A 804 -20.92 -7.50 8.76
N TRP A 805 -21.23 -8.19 9.85
CA TRP A 805 -21.15 -7.72 11.22
C TRP A 805 -20.14 -8.58 12.00
N ALA A 806 -19.45 -7.99 12.97
CA ALA A 806 -18.56 -8.70 13.88
C ALA A 806 -18.74 -8.22 15.32
N ARG A 807 -18.44 -9.08 16.29
CA ARG A 807 -18.46 -8.70 17.71
C ARG A 807 -17.39 -7.66 18.03
N ARG A 808 -17.70 -6.78 18.98
CA ARG A 808 -16.81 -5.71 19.44
C ARG A 808 -15.41 -6.15 19.88
N ASN A 809 -15.25 -7.35 20.43
CA ASN A 809 -13.94 -7.88 20.80
C ASN A 809 -13.10 -8.36 19.59
N LEU A 810 -13.75 -8.65 18.46
CA LEU A 810 -13.10 -9.10 17.23
C LEU A 810 -12.84 -7.94 16.23
N VAL A 811 -13.67 -6.89 16.25
CA VAL A 811 -13.48 -5.66 15.45
C VAL A 811 -12.07 -5.06 15.54
N PRO A 812 -11.37 -5.02 16.70
CA PRO A 812 -9.96 -4.62 16.79
C PRO A 812 -9.00 -5.36 15.84
N HIS A 813 -9.34 -6.58 15.43
CA HIS A 813 -8.54 -7.46 14.58
C HIS A 813 -9.05 -7.60 13.14
N ILE A 814 -10.16 -6.90 12.81
CA ILE A 814 -10.75 -6.83 11.49
C ILE A 814 -10.44 -5.46 10.85
N GLY A 815 -10.17 -5.46 9.55
CA GLY A 815 -10.00 -4.25 8.76
C GLY A 815 -9.52 -4.55 7.34
N ASP A 816 -8.90 -3.56 6.69
CA ASP A 816 -8.66 -3.53 5.25
C ASP A 816 -9.90 -3.93 4.44
N VAL A 817 -11.06 -3.34 4.78
CA VAL A 817 -12.35 -3.69 4.17
C VAL A 817 -12.43 -3.13 2.75
N ASP A 818 -12.63 -4.02 1.78
CA ASP A 818 -12.82 -3.69 0.36
C ASP A 818 -14.11 -4.35 -0.18
N ALA A 819 -14.71 -3.74 -1.20
CA ALA A 819 -15.98 -4.18 -1.77
C ALA A 819 -15.90 -4.32 -3.29
N ALA A 820 -16.56 -5.35 -3.84
CA ALA A 820 -16.58 -5.65 -5.27
C ALA A 820 -18.01 -5.94 -5.78
N ALA A 821 -18.22 -5.81 -7.09
CA ALA A 821 -19.45 -6.24 -7.75
C ALA A 821 -19.17 -6.66 -9.20
N VAL A 822 -19.91 -7.66 -9.71
CA VAL A 822 -19.77 -8.18 -11.08
C VAL A 822 -21.16 -8.41 -11.67
N ALA A 823 -21.51 -7.72 -12.74
CA ALA A 823 -22.79 -7.88 -13.43
C ALA A 823 -22.78 -9.08 -14.39
N CYS A 824 -23.79 -9.94 -14.28
CA CYS A 824 -23.99 -11.11 -15.15
C CYS A 824 -25.32 -11.12 -15.89
N GLY A 825 -26.12 -10.04 -15.81
CA GLY A 825 -27.37 -9.89 -16.57
C GLY A 825 -27.17 -9.68 -18.07
N LEU A 826 -28.14 -9.01 -18.71
CA LEU A 826 -28.11 -8.76 -20.16
C LEU A 826 -26.80 -8.04 -20.56
N GLY A 827 -26.13 -8.58 -21.58
CA GLY A 827 -24.83 -8.06 -22.05
C GLY A 827 -23.67 -8.09 -21.05
N ARG A 828 -23.81 -8.74 -19.88
CA ARG A 828 -22.93 -8.57 -18.70
C ARG A 828 -22.90 -7.12 -18.15
N ALA A 829 -23.92 -6.31 -18.48
CA ALA A 829 -24.00 -4.90 -18.09
C ALA A 829 -25.09 -4.61 -17.04
N ILE A 830 -26.15 -5.44 -16.97
CA ILE A 830 -27.24 -5.25 -16.01
C ILE A 830 -26.98 -6.06 -14.73
N GLY A 831 -27.08 -5.41 -13.57
CA GLY A 831 -26.81 -6.00 -12.25
C GLY A 831 -27.91 -6.90 -11.67
N ASN A 832 -29.02 -7.15 -12.39
CA ASN A 832 -30.16 -7.95 -11.92
C ASN A 832 -29.84 -9.46 -11.74
N LYS A 833 -28.66 -9.87 -12.24
CA LYS A 833 -27.96 -11.13 -12.01
C LYS A 833 -26.47 -10.81 -11.95
N GLY A 834 -25.69 -11.58 -11.20
CA GLY A 834 -24.28 -11.26 -10.94
C GLY A 834 -23.84 -11.65 -9.54
N ALA A 835 -22.87 -10.91 -9.00
CA ALA A 835 -22.42 -11.04 -7.63
C ALA A 835 -22.03 -9.71 -7.00
N VAL A 836 -22.09 -9.65 -5.68
CA VAL A 836 -21.47 -8.61 -4.84
C VAL A 836 -20.58 -9.30 -3.81
N GLY A 837 -19.45 -8.68 -3.46
CA GLY A 837 -18.50 -9.28 -2.53
C GLY A 837 -17.91 -8.28 -1.56
N LEU A 838 -17.48 -8.80 -0.42
CA LEU A 838 -16.67 -8.11 0.59
C LEU A 838 -15.39 -8.91 0.83
N ARG A 839 -14.26 -8.20 0.87
CA ARG A 839 -12.94 -8.70 1.20
C ARG A 839 -12.50 -8.01 2.49
N ILE A 840 -12.03 -8.78 3.46
CA ILE A 840 -11.55 -8.27 4.75
C ILE A 840 -10.24 -8.97 5.15
N ARG A 841 -9.45 -8.32 6.01
CA ARG A 841 -8.35 -8.94 6.75
C ARG A 841 -8.81 -9.24 8.18
N VAL A 842 -8.56 -10.46 8.65
CA VAL A 842 -8.82 -10.91 10.02
C VAL A 842 -7.55 -11.62 10.53
N TYR A 843 -6.92 -11.13 11.59
CA TYR A 843 -5.64 -11.65 12.13
C TYR A 843 -4.55 -11.92 11.06
N ASP A 844 -4.44 -11.04 10.07
CA ASP A 844 -3.56 -11.17 8.89
C ASP A 844 -3.90 -12.26 7.86
N ARG A 845 -5.12 -12.79 7.86
CA ARG A 845 -5.67 -13.64 6.77
C ARG A 845 -6.75 -12.92 5.98
N ILE A 846 -6.80 -13.22 4.69
CA ILE A 846 -7.74 -12.59 3.74
C ILE A 846 -8.99 -13.46 3.64
N LEU A 847 -10.10 -12.96 4.16
CA LEU A 847 -11.41 -13.62 4.06
C LEU A 847 -12.25 -12.88 3.02
N CYS A 848 -12.80 -13.61 2.05
CA CYS A 848 -13.69 -13.09 1.02
C CYS A 848 -15.09 -13.70 1.14
N PHE A 849 -16.12 -12.87 1.09
CA PHE A 849 -17.52 -13.26 1.14
C PHE A 849 -18.18 -12.80 -0.15
N VAL A 850 -18.87 -13.69 -0.87
CA VAL A 850 -19.40 -13.43 -2.21
C VAL A 850 -20.85 -13.88 -2.29
N ASN A 851 -21.77 -12.92 -2.38
CA ASN A 851 -23.19 -13.16 -2.63
C ASN A 851 -23.45 -13.20 -4.14
N CYS A 852 -24.06 -14.25 -4.66
CA CYS A 852 -24.42 -14.37 -6.08
C CYS A 852 -25.92 -14.51 -6.34
N HIS A 853 -26.34 -14.13 -7.55
CA HIS A 853 -27.62 -14.45 -8.14
C HIS A 853 -27.39 -14.79 -9.62
N PHE A 854 -27.37 -16.09 -9.97
CA PHE A 854 -27.05 -16.57 -11.32
C PHE A 854 -28.30 -16.78 -12.20
N ALA A 855 -28.09 -17.00 -13.50
CA ALA A 855 -29.17 -17.20 -14.47
C ALA A 855 -30.20 -18.26 -14.05
N ALA A 856 -31.48 -17.85 -14.03
CA ALA A 856 -32.63 -18.68 -13.70
C ALA A 856 -33.06 -19.61 -14.86
N HIS A 857 -34.14 -20.36 -14.66
CA HIS A 857 -34.70 -21.40 -15.53
C HIS A 857 -33.91 -22.72 -15.55
N LEU A 858 -34.63 -23.83 -15.81
CA LEU A 858 -34.10 -25.20 -15.72
C LEU A 858 -32.90 -25.43 -16.64
N GLU A 859 -33.04 -25.11 -17.93
CA GLU A 859 -32.04 -25.38 -18.98
C GLU A 859 -30.76 -24.52 -18.88
N ALA A 860 -30.77 -23.42 -18.11
CA ALA A 860 -29.70 -22.41 -18.15
C ALA A 860 -28.41 -22.81 -17.38
N VAL A 861 -28.14 -24.11 -17.22
CA VAL A 861 -26.96 -24.65 -16.50
C VAL A 861 -25.66 -24.10 -17.07
N SER A 862 -25.48 -24.17 -18.39
CA SER A 862 -24.29 -23.64 -19.08
C SER A 862 -24.10 -22.13 -18.85
N ARG A 863 -25.20 -21.38 -18.66
CA ARG A 863 -25.13 -19.96 -18.32
C ARG A 863 -24.75 -19.74 -16.84
N ARG A 864 -25.32 -20.50 -15.89
CA ARG A 864 -24.88 -20.46 -14.47
C ARG A 864 -23.39 -20.75 -14.34
N ASN A 865 -22.88 -21.73 -15.09
CA ASN A 865 -21.46 -22.03 -15.16
C ASN A 865 -20.64 -20.84 -15.70
N ALA A 866 -21.13 -20.16 -16.75
CA ALA A 866 -20.49 -18.99 -17.37
C ALA A 866 -20.64 -17.69 -16.56
N ASP A 867 -21.61 -17.62 -15.65
CA ASP A 867 -21.75 -16.55 -14.65
C ASP A 867 -20.74 -16.76 -13.52
N PHE A 868 -20.67 -17.97 -12.91
CA PHE A 868 -19.63 -18.32 -11.93
C PHE A 868 -18.21 -18.09 -12.49
N ASN A 869 -17.93 -18.61 -13.69
CA ASN A 869 -16.61 -18.48 -14.33
C ASN A 869 -16.22 -17.03 -14.66
N HIS A 870 -17.20 -16.12 -14.74
CA HIS A 870 -16.97 -14.69 -14.87
C HIS A 870 -16.75 -14.02 -13.51
N VAL A 871 -17.63 -14.27 -12.54
CA VAL A 871 -17.50 -13.75 -11.16
C VAL A 871 -16.13 -14.13 -10.57
N TYR A 872 -15.72 -15.40 -10.66
CA TYR A 872 -14.44 -15.84 -10.11
C TYR A 872 -13.21 -15.17 -10.75
N ARG A 873 -13.29 -14.82 -12.05
CA ARG A 873 -12.18 -14.19 -12.80
C ARG A 873 -12.20 -12.66 -12.79
N SER A 874 -13.37 -12.04 -12.60
CA SER A 874 -13.58 -10.60 -12.80
C SER A 874 -13.99 -9.86 -11.53
N MET A 875 -14.14 -10.55 -10.39
CA MET A 875 -14.29 -9.90 -9.10
C MET A 875 -12.93 -9.32 -8.65
N ALA A 876 -12.84 -7.99 -8.73
CA ALA A 876 -11.71 -7.20 -8.26
C ALA A 876 -12.17 -6.26 -7.15
N PHE A 877 -11.46 -6.22 -6.03
CA PHE A 877 -11.82 -5.44 -4.83
C PHE A 877 -11.23 -4.02 -4.91
N ILE A 878 -11.61 -3.32 -5.98
CA ILE A 878 -11.09 -1.99 -6.31
C ILE A 878 -11.63 -0.96 -5.31
N ARG A 879 -10.71 -0.17 -4.74
CA ARG A 879 -11.04 0.97 -3.87
C ARG A 879 -12.00 1.95 -4.58
N PRO A 880 -13.19 2.24 -4.03
CA PRO A 880 -13.94 3.42 -4.46
C PRO A 880 -13.15 4.69 -4.11
N PRO A 881 -13.04 5.69 -5.00
CA PRO A 881 -12.26 6.91 -4.77
C PRO A 881 -13.00 7.90 -3.85
N SER A 882 -13.36 7.46 -2.63
CA SER A 882 -13.98 8.29 -1.60
C SER A 882 -13.05 9.43 -1.19
N GLY A 883 -13.60 10.64 -1.10
CA GLY A 883 -12.85 11.88 -0.95
C GLY A 883 -12.09 11.99 0.38
N GLY A 884 -10.83 12.44 0.31
CA GLY A 884 -9.96 12.62 1.47
C GLY A 884 -8.49 12.58 1.09
N ASN A 885 -7.91 13.74 0.78
CA ASN A 885 -6.45 14.00 0.77
C ASN A 885 -5.54 13.05 -0.03
N ALA A 886 -5.94 12.61 -1.23
CA ALA A 886 -4.98 12.17 -2.26
C ALA A 886 -4.24 13.39 -2.86
N ALA A 887 -3.38 14.03 -2.06
CA ALA A 887 -2.81 15.36 -2.34
C ALA A 887 -1.26 15.38 -2.36
N THR A 888 -0.66 14.33 -2.92
CA THR A 888 0.78 14.32 -3.32
C THR A 888 1.01 13.57 -4.64
N ALA A 889 0.20 12.56 -4.96
CA ALA A 889 0.05 12.08 -6.34
C ALA A 889 -0.82 13.06 -7.13
N CYS A 890 -0.21 14.08 -7.71
CA CYS A 890 -0.95 15.05 -8.53
C CYS A 890 -1.46 14.39 -9.82
N ALA A 891 -2.77 14.52 -10.06
CA ALA A 891 -3.39 14.00 -11.27
C ALA A 891 -2.82 14.68 -12.52
N SER A 892 -2.09 13.91 -13.33
CA SER A 892 -2.25 14.01 -14.78
C SER A 892 -3.59 13.37 -15.16
N ASN A 893 -4.19 13.78 -16.29
CA ASN A 893 -5.50 13.29 -16.72
C ASN A 893 -5.44 11.82 -17.20
N ALA A 894 -5.38 10.89 -16.26
CA ALA A 894 -5.70 9.49 -16.49
C ALA A 894 -7.22 9.35 -16.73
N GLN A 895 -7.66 9.71 -17.94
CA GLN A 895 -9.01 9.38 -18.42
C GLN A 895 -9.16 7.85 -18.32
N MET A 896 -10.13 7.40 -17.53
CA MET A 896 -10.21 6.05 -16.97
C MET A 896 -10.56 4.97 -18.01
N HIS A 897 -9.65 4.72 -18.95
CA HIS A 897 -9.74 3.65 -19.91
C HIS A 897 -9.20 2.35 -19.32
N ARG A 898 -10.12 1.38 -19.20
CA ARG A 898 -9.95 -0.07 -19.03
C ARG A 898 -8.53 -0.58 -18.71
N TRP A 899 -8.43 -1.30 -17.60
CA TRP A 899 -7.38 -2.29 -17.36
C TRP A 899 -7.43 -3.38 -18.45
N GLY A 900 -6.73 -3.16 -19.56
CA GLY A 900 -6.74 -4.01 -20.74
C GLY A 900 -5.42 -4.76 -20.89
N ASN A 901 -5.48 -6.10 -20.77
CA ASN A 901 -4.46 -7.05 -21.18
C ASN A 901 -3.00 -6.75 -20.76
N ALA A 902 -2.73 -6.87 -19.46
CA ALA A 902 -1.37 -7.11 -18.97
C ALA A 902 -1.20 -8.61 -18.61
N THR A 903 -0.67 -9.40 -19.54
CA THR A 903 0.18 -10.55 -19.21
C THR A 903 1.50 -9.99 -18.66
N ASP A 904 2.10 -10.44 -17.56
CA ASP A 904 1.97 -11.66 -16.76
C ASP A 904 2.26 -11.24 -15.28
N THR A 905 1.64 -11.72 -14.19
CA THR A 905 1.00 -13.02 -13.92
C THR A 905 -0.48 -12.89 -13.53
N GLY A 906 -1.38 -13.36 -14.40
CA GLY A 906 -2.82 -13.18 -14.23
C GLY A 906 -3.50 -14.17 -13.27
N ARG A 907 -3.50 -13.88 -11.96
CA ARG A 907 -4.34 -14.56 -10.96
C ARG A 907 -5.53 -13.68 -10.55
N PRO A 908 -6.77 -14.21 -10.42
CA PRO A 908 -7.89 -13.46 -9.87
C PRO A 908 -7.71 -13.20 -8.36
N GLU A 909 -8.15 -12.07 -7.83
CA GLU A 909 -8.00 -11.72 -6.41
C GLU A 909 -8.64 -12.75 -5.46
N LEU A 910 -9.74 -13.38 -5.87
CA LEU A 910 -10.37 -14.48 -5.10
C LEU A 910 -9.47 -15.72 -4.94
N SER A 911 -8.49 -15.93 -5.84
CA SER A 911 -7.49 -16.99 -5.69
C SER A 911 -6.41 -16.67 -4.65
N GLU A 912 -6.25 -15.38 -4.29
CA GLU A 912 -5.33 -14.92 -3.25
C GLU A 912 -5.95 -14.89 -1.85
N ALA A 913 -7.26 -15.08 -1.72
CA ALA A 913 -7.93 -15.19 -0.44
C ALA A 913 -7.49 -16.46 0.31
N ASP A 914 -7.37 -16.39 1.62
CA ASP A 914 -7.14 -17.56 2.47
C ASP A 914 -8.41 -18.40 2.55
N MET A 915 -9.54 -17.75 2.87
CA MET A 915 -10.86 -18.35 2.83
C MET A 915 -11.80 -17.56 1.92
N ILE A 916 -12.63 -18.27 1.15
CA ILE A 916 -13.77 -17.71 0.41
C ILE A 916 -15.04 -18.38 0.90
N ILE A 917 -16.10 -17.62 1.16
CA ILE A 917 -17.47 -18.13 1.28
C ILE A 917 -18.27 -17.57 0.08
N PHE A 918 -18.76 -18.47 -0.76
CA PHE A 918 -19.78 -18.18 -1.76
C PHE A 918 -21.15 -18.52 -1.18
N LEU A 919 -22.10 -17.60 -1.26
CA LEU A 919 -23.48 -17.80 -0.84
C LEU A 919 -24.42 -17.16 -1.86
N GLY A 920 -25.67 -17.59 -1.94
CA GLY A 920 -26.65 -16.92 -2.80
C GLY A 920 -27.70 -17.82 -3.43
N ASP A 921 -28.53 -17.21 -4.28
CA ASP A 921 -29.41 -17.90 -5.21
C ASP A 921 -28.61 -18.28 -6.46
N PHE A 922 -27.96 -19.45 -6.42
CA PHE A 922 -27.22 -19.99 -7.55
C PHE A 922 -28.14 -20.55 -8.64
N ASN A 923 -29.46 -20.61 -8.41
CA ASN A 923 -30.50 -20.96 -9.37
C ASN A 923 -30.41 -22.35 -10.03
N TYR A 924 -29.52 -23.23 -9.58
CA TYR A 924 -29.47 -24.64 -10.02
C TYR A 924 -30.72 -25.39 -9.58
N ARG A 925 -31.18 -26.32 -10.42
CA ARG A 925 -32.48 -26.99 -10.31
C ARG A 925 -32.33 -28.51 -10.26
N LEU A 926 -33.45 -29.21 -10.07
CA LEU A 926 -33.51 -30.66 -10.25
C LEU A 926 -33.73 -30.99 -11.73
N TYR A 927 -32.94 -31.91 -12.29
CA TYR A 927 -33.07 -32.37 -13.69
C TYR A 927 -33.71 -33.76 -13.77
N GLY A 928 -34.37 -34.08 -14.89
CA GLY A 928 -34.87 -35.44 -15.16
C GLY A 928 -35.91 -35.94 -14.15
N ILE A 929 -36.78 -35.04 -13.66
CA ILE A 929 -37.90 -35.33 -12.75
C ILE A 929 -39.05 -34.35 -13.05
N THR A 930 -40.30 -34.80 -12.92
CA THR A 930 -41.49 -33.96 -13.08
C THR A 930 -41.86 -33.22 -11.79
N PHE A 931 -42.79 -32.25 -11.88
CA PHE A 931 -43.29 -31.51 -10.72
C PHE A 931 -43.97 -32.42 -9.69
N ASP A 932 -44.84 -33.31 -10.16
CA ASP A 932 -45.66 -34.16 -9.30
C ASP A 932 -44.79 -35.23 -8.59
N GLU A 933 -43.84 -35.88 -9.30
CA GLU A 933 -42.83 -36.77 -8.68
C GLU A 933 -41.98 -36.04 -7.63
N ALA A 934 -41.51 -34.82 -7.94
CA ALA A 934 -40.68 -34.05 -7.03
C ALA A 934 -41.45 -33.64 -5.76
N ARG A 935 -42.73 -33.25 -5.89
CA ARG A 935 -43.61 -32.97 -4.74
C ARG A 935 -43.82 -34.23 -3.90
N ASP A 936 -44.02 -35.38 -4.52
CA ASP A 936 -44.37 -36.61 -3.80
C ASP A 936 -43.15 -37.18 -3.05
N LEU A 937 -41.94 -37.07 -3.61
CA LEU A 937 -40.68 -37.34 -2.90
C LEU A 937 -40.44 -36.34 -1.75
N VAL A 938 -40.78 -35.06 -1.92
CA VAL A 938 -40.68 -34.07 -0.82
C VAL A 938 -41.67 -34.38 0.30
N SER A 939 -42.89 -34.78 -0.03
CA SER A 939 -43.93 -35.17 0.94
C SER A 939 -43.52 -36.42 1.74
N GLN A 940 -42.86 -37.38 1.08
CA GLN A 940 -42.25 -38.56 1.70
C GLN A 940 -40.92 -38.27 2.43
N ARG A 941 -40.40 -37.04 2.36
CA ARG A 941 -39.09 -36.61 2.88
C ARG A 941 -37.89 -37.35 2.28
N CYS A 942 -38.05 -37.91 1.08
CA CYS A 942 -37.05 -38.66 0.33
C CYS A 942 -36.01 -37.76 -0.35
N PHE A 943 -35.36 -36.88 0.45
CA PHE A 943 -34.48 -35.83 -0.06
C PHE A 943 -33.18 -36.34 -0.70
N ASP A 944 -32.74 -37.56 -0.38
CA ASP A 944 -31.54 -38.19 -0.98
C ASP A 944 -31.70 -38.43 -2.48
N TRP A 945 -32.81 -39.06 -2.91
CA TRP A 945 -33.13 -39.26 -4.33
C TRP A 945 -33.26 -37.94 -5.10
N LEU A 946 -33.74 -36.89 -4.44
CA LEU A 946 -33.79 -35.54 -5.02
C LEU A 946 -32.40 -34.90 -5.13
N ARG A 947 -31.48 -35.15 -4.18
CA ARG A 947 -30.08 -34.67 -4.24
C ARG A 947 -29.29 -35.31 -5.39
N GLU A 948 -29.62 -36.53 -5.82
CA GLU A 948 -29.01 -37.13 -7.03
C GLU A 948 -29.35 -36.36 -8.31
N LYS A 949 -30.48 -35.63 -8.31
CA LYS A 949 -30.93 -34.79 -9.43
C LYS A 949 -30.47 -33.33 -9.32
N ASP A 950 -29.68 -32.95 -8.31
CA ASP A 950 -29.20 -31.58 -8.14
C ASP A 950 -28.14 -31.22 -9.18
N GLN A 951 -28.46 -30.27 -10.07
CA GLN A 951 -27.55 -29.80 -11.10
C GLN A 951 -26.24 -29.20 -10.53
N LEU A 952 -26.26 -28.61 -9.32
CA LEU A 952 -25.04 -28.02 -8.75
C LEU A 952 -24.02 -29.10 -8.36
N ARG A 953 -24.44 -30.12 -7.61
CA ARG A 953 -23.58 -31.25 -7.24
C ARG A 953 -23.03 -31.99 -8.46
N GLU A 954 -23.78 -32.11 -9.55
CA GLU A 954 -23.27 -32.71 -10.79
C GLU A 954 -22.22 -31.83 -11.49
N GLU A 955 -22.47 -30.53 -11.69
CA GLU A 955 -21.49 -29.66 -12.37
C GLU A 955 -20.21 -29.42 -11.54
N MET A 956 -20.30 -29.53 -10.20
CA MET A 956 -19.15 -29.57 -9.29
C MET A 956 -18.37 -30.88 -9.38
N ARG A 957 -19.05 -32.03 -9.41
CA ARG A 957 -18.45 -33.37 -9.60
C ARG A 957 -17.72 -33.45 -10.93
N ALA A 958 -18.27 -32.83 -11.97
CA ALA A 958 -17.64 -32.70 -13.29
C ALA A 958 -16.52 -31.62 -13.34
N GLY A 959 -16.23 -30.91 -12.24
CA GLY A 959 -15.17 -29.91 -12.16
C GLY A 959 -15.38 -28.67 -13.04
N LYS A 960 -16.63 -28.36 -13.42
CA LYS A 960 -16.98 -27.22 -14.30
C LYS A 960 -17.18 -25.91 -13.54
N VAL A 961 -17.60 -26.00 -12.28
CA VAL A 961 -17.86 -24.88 -11.37
C VAL A 961 -17.36 -25.18 -9.95
N PHE A 962 -17.12 -24.12 -9.17
CA PHE A 962 -16.77 -24.19 -7.74
C PHE A 962 -15.66 -25.20 -7.41
N GLN A 963 -14.63 -25.25 -8.25
CA GLN A 963 -13.54 -26.20 -8.18
C GLN A 963 -12.78 -26.08 -6.85
N GLY A 964 -12.74 -27.17 -6.06
CA GLY A 964 -12.13 -27.20 -4.73
C GLY A 964 -12.94 -26.59 -3.60
N LEU A 965 -14.12 -26.01 -3.88
CA LEU A 965 -15.03 -25.58 -2.83
C LEU A 965 -15.79 -26.77 -2.25
N ARG A 966 -16.27 -26.59 -1.02
CA ARG A 966 -16.94 -27.59 -0.21
C ARG A 966 -18.31 -27.08 0.22
N GLU A 967 -19.28 -27.99 0.26
CA GLU A 967 -20.66 -27.79 0.69
C GLU A 967 -20.98 -28.78 1.81
N GLY A 968 -21.63 -28.35 2.89
CA GLY A 968 -22.08 -29.29 3.94
C GLY A 968 -23.21 -30.19 3.44
N ASP A 969 -23.26 -31.44 3.89
CA ASP A 969 -24.37 -32.35 3.55
C ASP A 969 -25.69 -31.93 4.21
N PHE A 970 -26.48 -31.17 3.44
CA PHE A 970 -27.76 -30.63 3.85
C PHE A 970 -28.85 -31.71 3.90
N LYS A 971 -29.63 -31.68 4.99
CA LYS A 971 -30.81 -32.55 5.19
C LYS A 971 -32.14 -31.78 5.09
N PHE A 972 -32.08 -30.48 4.79
CA PHE A 972 -33.27 -29.63 4.65
C PHE A 972 -33.95 -29.80 3.26
N PRO A 973 -35.27 -29.60 3.18
CA PRO A 973 -36.04 -29.71 1.94
C PRO A 973 -35.68 -28.61 0.92
N PRO A 974 -36.10 -28.73 -0.36
CA PRO A 974 -35.87 -27.70 -1.38
C PRO A 974 -36.38 -26.31 -0.97
N THR A 975 -35.57 -25.28 -1.12
CA THR A 975 -35.83 -23.91 -0.62
C THR A 975 -36.76 -23.09 -1.52
N TYR A 976 -36.94 -23.54 -2.78
CA TYR A 976 -37.76 -22.94 -3.82
C TYR A 976 -38.69 -24.00 -4.43
N LYS A 977 -39.88 -23.69 -4.97
CA LYS A 977 -40.61 -22.41 -4.95
C LYS A 977 -41.82 -22.53 -4.01
N PHE A 978 -41.99 -21.56 -3.13
CA PHE A 978 -43.13 -21.48 -2.22
C PHE A 978 -44.19 -20.46 -2.67
N GLN A 979 -45.39 -20.60 -2.12
CA GLN A 979 -46.37 -19.52 -2.02
C GLN A 979 -46.12 -18.73 -0.74
N ARG A 980 -46.23 -17.40 -0.83
CA ARG A 980 -45.93 -16.48 0.28
C ARG A 980 -46.97 -16.60 1.38
N HIS A 981 -46.54 -16.42 2.62
CA HIS A 981 -47.33 -16.52 3.85
C HIS A 981 -47.98 -17.90 4.11
N GLN A 982 -47.66 -18.92 3.30
CA GLN A 982 -48.08 -20.30 3.53
C GLN A 982 -46.96 -21.11 4.20
N ALA A 983 -47.27 -21.73 5.34
CA ALA A 983 -46.36 -22.55 6.12
C ALA A 983 -46.38 -24.03 5.70
N GLY A 984 -45.27 -24.74 5.93
CA GLY A 984 -45.17 -26.18 5.73
C GLY A 984 -45.09 -26.63 4.25
N PHE A 985 -45.07 -27.96 4.06
CA PHE A 985 -44.87 -28.58 2.74
C PHE A 985 -46.05 -28.42 1.76
N THR A 986 -47.23 -28.05 2.25
CA THR A 986 -48.37 -27.71 1.38
C THR A 986 -48.17 -26.36 0.66
N GLY A 987 -47.17 -25.57 1.06
CA GLY A 987 -46.84 -24.27 0.47
C GLY A 987 -45.98 -24.29 -0.78
N TYR A 988 -45.63 -25.44 -1.37
CA TYR A 988 -44.96 -25.45 -2.69
C TYR A 988 -45.88 -24.97 -3.81
N ASP A 989 -45.29 -24.44 -4.89
CA ASP A 989 -45.97 -23.77 -6.00
C ASP A 989 -47.13 -24.56 -6.64
N SER A 990 -48.35 -24.32 -6.17
CA SER A 990 -49.59 -24.84 -6.76
C SER A 990 -50.16 -23.95 -7.89
N SER A 991 -49.41 -22.95 -8.38
CA SER A 991 -49.84 -22.15 -9.54
C SER A 991 -49.74 -22.95 -10.85
N GLU A 992 -50.40 -22.45 -11.90
CA GLU A 992 -50.34 -22.99 -13.27
C GLU A 992 -48.90 -23.20 -13.80
N LYS A 993 -47.92 -22.47 -13.24
CA LYS A 993 -46.51 -22.53 -13.65
C LYS A 993 -45.76 -23.74 -13.07
N LYS A 994 -46.37 -24.50 -12.14
CA LYS A 994 -45.91 -25.76 -11.54
C LYS A 994 -44.38 -25.85 -11.42
N ARG A 995 -43.74 -24.89 -10.73
CA ARG A 995 -42.27 -24.86 -10.63
C ARG A 995 -41.77 -26.02 -9.77
N ILE A 996 -41.06 -26.95 -10.41
CA ILE A 996 -40.37 -28.09 -9.77
C ILE A 996 -39.54 -27.55 -8.57
N PRO A 997 -39.72 -28.11 -7.36
CA PRO A 997 -38.93 -27.73 -6.20
C PRO A 997 -37.42 -27.85 -6.43
N ALA A 998 -36.62 -26.92 -5.90
CA ALA A 998 -35.17 -26.88 -6.08
C ALA A 998 -34.43 -26.28 -4.86
N TRP A 999 -33.18 -26.70 -4.67
CA TRP A 999 -32.22 -26.06 -3.76
C TRP A 999 -31.46 -24.95 -4.50
N CYS A 1000 -32.17 -23.85 -4.77
CA CYS A 1000 -31.62 -22.66 -5.41
C CYS A 1000 -30.63 -21.92 -4.50
N ASP A 1001 -30.95 -21.84 -3.21
CA ASP A 1001 -30.26 -21.05 -2.19
C ASP A 1001 -29.19 -21.92 -1.51
N ARG A 1002 -27.91 -21.56 -1.64
CA ARG A 1002 -26.77 -22.43 -1.26
C ARG A 1002 -25.65 -21.65 -0.59
N ILE A 1003 -24.82 -22.34 0.19
CA ILE A 1003 -23.62 -21.81 0.84
C ILE A 1003 -22.47 -22.81 0.63
N LEU A 1004 -21.39 -22.34 0.02
CA LEU A 1004 -20.16 -23.08 -0.29
C LEU A 1004 -18.94 -22.31 0.18
N TYR A 1005 -17.85 -23.01 0.49
CA TYR A 1005 -16.62 -22.35 0.92
C TYR A 1005 -15.34 -23.03 0.43
N ARG A 1006 -14.24 -22.29 0.44
CA ARG A 1006 -12.86 -22.80 0.31
C ARG A 1006 -12.04 -22.20 1.46
N ASP A 1007 -11.19 -22.98 2.10
CA ASP A 1007 -10.17 -22.53 3.06
C ASP A 1007 -8.76 -22.82 2.48
N ASN A 1008 -7.71 -22.85 3.30
CA ASN A 1008 -6.36 -23.20 2.82
C ASN A 1008 -6.11 -24.72 2.73
N ARG A 1009 -7.08 -25.58 3.06
CA ARG A 1009 -6.88 -27.04 3.07
C ARG A 1009 -6.92 -27.63 1.67
N SER A 1010 -5.85 -28.31 1.28
CA SER A 1010 -5.81 -29.13 0.06
C SER A 1010 -6.52 -30.48 0.23
N VAL A 1011 -6.61 -30.99 1.46
CA VAL A 1011 -7.26 -32.25 1.85
C VAL A 1011 -7.99 -32.06 3.18
N SER A 1012 -9.11 -32.77 3.40
CA SER A 1012 -9.95 -32.63 4.61
C SER A 1012 -9.29 -33.03 5.94
N LEU A 1013 -8.04 -33.51 5.92
CA LEU A 1013 -7.27 -33.95 7.09
C LEU A 1013 -6.07 -33.03 7.43
N SER A 1014 -5.97 -31.85 6.81
CA SER A 1014 -4.90 -30.88 7.13
C SER A 1014 -5.26 -30.03 8.36
N ASP A 1015 -4.39 -30.04 9.37
CA ASP A 1015 -4.47 -29.16 10.54
C ASP A 1015 -4.09 -27.70 10.21
N CYS A 1016 -4.54 -26.77 11.06
CA CYS A 1016 -4.21 -25.35 10.92
C CYS A 1016 -2.72 -25.10 11.22
N SER A 1017 -2.04 -24.35 10.35
CA SER A 1017 -0.60 -24.08 10.40
C SER A 1017 -0.30 -22.84 9.57
N LEU A 1018 0.91 -22.25 9.59
CA LEU A 1018 1.16 -21.10 8.71
C LEU A 1018 1.21 -21.49 7.22
N GLU A 1019 1.45 -22.76 6.87
CA GLU A 1019 1.27 -23.26 5.50
C GLU A 1019 -0.20 -23.43 5.11
N CYS A 1020 -1.06 -23.80 6.07
CA CYS A 1020 -2.51 -23.90 5.92
C CYS A 1020 -3.24 -22.95 6.90
N PRO A 1021 -3.18 -21.62 6.69
CA PRO A 1021 -3.42 -20.65 7.76
C PRO A 1021 -4.88 -20.30 8.07
N VAL A 1022 -5.82 -20.78 7.26
CA VAL A 1022 -7.23 -20.84 7.63
C VAL A 1022 -7.72 -22.26 7.38
N VAL A 1023 -8.29 -22.85 8.42
CA VAL A 1023 -8.97 -24.15 8.41
C VAL A 1023 -10.39 -23.91 8.87
N ALA A 1024 -11.38 -24.29 8.07
CA ALA A 1024 -12.78 -24.14 8.41
C ALA A 1024 -13.51 -25.47 8.33
N SER A 1025 -14.56 -25.63 9.13
CA SER A 1025 -15.47 -26.78 9.15
C SER A 1025 -16.90 -26.35 9.45
N ILE A 1026 -17.89 -27.07 8.91
CA ILE A 1026 -19.31 -26.73 9.09
C ILE A 1026 -19.88 -27.39 10.35
N LEU A 1027 -20.41 -26.58 11.27
CA LEU A 1027 -21.10 -27.04 12.48
C LEU A 1027 -22.62 -27.21 12.27
N GLN A 1028 -23.22 -26.39 11.41
CA GLN A 1028 -24.67 -26.34 11.15
C GLN A 1028 -24.91 -25.86 9.72
N TYR A 1029 -25.86 -26.44 8.99
CA TYR A 1029 -26.29 -25.97 7.67
C TYR A 1029 -27.77 -26.31 7.44
N GLU A 1030 -28.63 -25.29 7.41
CA GLU A 1030 -30.09 -25.46 7.48
C GLU A 1030 -30.87 -24.36 6.76
N ALA A 1031 -32.13 -24.66 6.40
CA ALA A 1031 -33.10 -23.71 5.90
C ALA A 1031 -34.19 -23.43 6.94
N CYS A 1032 -34.51 -22.16 7.15
CA CYS A 1032 -35.51 -21.70 8.12
C CYS A 1032 -36.92 -21.79 7.51
N MET A 1033 -37.47 -23.02 7.47
CA MET A 1033 -38.72 -23.35 6.76
C MET A 1033 -39.95 -22.59 7.25
N ASP A 1034 -39.96 -22.19 8.53
CA ASP A 1034 -41.06 -21.45 9.17
C ASP A 1034 -41.16 -19.98 8.70
N VAL A 1035 -40.12 -19.46 8.04
CA VAL A 1035 -40.14 -18.12 7.43
C VAL A 1035 -40.91 -18.17 6.12
N THR A 1036 -41.92 -17.30 5.96
CA THR A 1036 -42.89 -17.37 4.85
C THR A 1036 -43.01 -16.09 4.01
N ASP A 1037 -42.23 -15.05 4.30
CA ASP A 1037 -42.36 -13.74 3.65
C ASP A 1037 -42.00 -13.75 2.14
N SER A 1038 -41.19 -14.73 1.71
CA SER A 1038 -40.72 -14.90 0.33
C SER A 1038 -41.12 -16.27 -0.22
N ASP A 1039 -41.11 -16.38 -1.55
CA ASP A 1039 -41.22 -17.65 -2.28
C ASP A 1039 -39.92 -18.49 -2.27
N HIS A 1040 -38.86 -17.98 -1.63
CA HIS A 1040 -37.67 -18.72 -1.18
C HIS A 1040 -37.59 -18.76 0.35
N LYS A 1041 -37.00 -19.84 0.91
CA LYS A 1041 -36.68 -19.95 2.34
C LYS A 1041 -35.26 -19.43 2.64
N PRO A 1042 -35.04 -18.69 3.75
CA PRO A 1042 -33.70 -18.31 4.18
C PRO A 1042 -32.86 -19.54 4.54
N VAL A 1043 -31.58 -19.52 4.21
CA VAL A 1043 -30.60 -20.55 4.55
C VAL A 1043 -29.53 -19.95 5.46
N ARG A 1044 -29.03 -20.72 6.44
CA ARG A 1044 -27.90 -20.35 7.30
C ARG A 1044 -26.92 -21.50 7.47
N CYS A 1045 -25.64 -21.16 7.59
CA CYS A 1045 -24.53 -22.07 7.82
C CYS A 1045 -23.62 -21.49 8.92
N ILE A 1046 -23.20 -22.31 9.90
CA ILE A 1046 -22.19 -21.92 10.89
C ILE A 1046 -20.89 -22.63 10.57
N PHE A 1047 -19.83 -21.86 10.39
CA PHE A 1047 -18.45 -22.34 10.31
C PHE A 1047 -17.76 -22.19 11.66
N SER A 1048 -17.01 -23.22 12.07
CA SER A 1048 -15.87 -23.06 12.98
C SER A 1048 -14.63 -22.79 12.13
N VAL A 1049 -13.90 -21.70 12.40
CA VAL A 1049 -12.76 -21.27 11.57
C VAL A 1049 -11.53 -21.05 12.45
N ASP A 1050 -10.54 -21.93 12.33
CA ASP A 1050 -9.24 -21.80 12.99
C ASP A 1050 -8.29 -20.98 12.11
N ILE A 1051 -7.78 -19.88 12.66
CA ILE A 1051 -6.96 -18.89 11.97
C ILE A 1051 -5.55 -18.88 12.58
N ALA A 1052 -4.56 -19.37 11.85
CA ALA A 1052 -3.15 -19.30 12.24
C ALA A 1052 -2.61 -17.88 11.99
N ARG A 1053 -2.23 -17.16 13.04
CA ARG A 1053 -1.64 -15.81 12.97
C ARG A 1053 -0.17 -15.79 13.40
N LEU A 1054 0.56 -14.84 12.83
CA LEU A 1054 1.98 -14.62 13.09
C LEU A 1054 2.16 -13.56 14.19
N ASP A 1055 2.77 -13.93 15.32
CA ASP A 1055 3.20 -12.99 16.36
C ASP A 1055 4.51 -12.32 15.93
N LYS A 1056 4.41 -11.09 15.43
CA LYS A 1056 5.55 -10.43 14.78
C LYS A 1056 6.53 -9.86 15.79
N LEU A 1057 6.06 -9.54 17.00
CA LEU A 1057 6.90 -9.12 18.12
C LEU A 1057 7.84 -10.26 18.53
N THR A 1058 7.29 -11.44 18.78
CA THR A 1058 8.04 -12.64 19.19
C THR A 1058 8.96 -13.11 18.06
N ARG A 1059 8.49 -13.11 16.80
CA ARG A 1059 9.36 -13.38 15.63
C ARG A 1059 10.51 -12.37 15.53
N ARG A 1060 10.30 -11.09 15.83
CA ARG A 1060 11.35 -10.05 15.80
C ARG A 1060 12.37 -10.24 16.92
N ARG A 1061 11.93 -10.58 18.14
CA ARG A 1061 12.84 -10.94 19.24
C ARG A 1061 13.74 -12.12 18.86
N LEU A 1062 13.13 -13.20 18.38
CA LEU A 1062 13.85 -14.39 17.92
C LEU A 1062 14.83 -14.09 16.77
N PHE A 1063 14.50 -13.15 15.87
CA PHE A 1063 15.42 -12.65 14.84
C PHE A 1063 16.69 -12.03 15.47
N GLY A 1064 16.52 -11.17 16.48
CA GLY A 1064 17.64 -10.57 17.23
C GLY A 1064 18.44 -11.60 18.04
N GLU A 1065 17.75 -12.52 18.70
CA GLU A 1065 18.37 -13.61 19.47
C GLU A 1065 19.21 -14.54 18.57
N ILE A 1066 18.76 -14.83 17.33
CA ILE A 1066 19.54 -15.60 16.34
C ILE A 1066 20.82 -14.85 15.93
N ILE A 1067 20.77 -13.53 15.71
CA ILE A 1067 21.94 -12.70 15.38
C ILE A 1067 23.01 -12.78 16.48
N VAL A 1068 22.58 -12.71 17.74
CA VAL A 1068 23.49 -12.66 18.91
C VAL A 1068 24.03 -14.05 19.28
N SER A 1069 23.19 -15.09 19.23
CA SER A 1069 23.52 -16.42 19.77
C SER A 1069 24.10 -17.40 18.76
N ASN A 1070 23.74 -17.32 17.48
CA ASN A 1070 24.16 -18.31 16.49
C ASN A 1070 25.58 -18.00 15.97
N GLY A 1071 26.59 -18.69 16.52
CA GLY A 1071 28.00 -18.46 16.17
C GLY A 1071 28.32 -18.56 14.67
N LYS A 1072 27.63 -19.43 13.92
CA LYS A 1072 27.80 -19.53 12.46
C LYS A 1072 27.21 -18.31 11.73
N PHE A 1073 26.03 -17.87 12.14
CA PHE A 1073 25.43 -16.65 11.61
C PHE A 1073 26.30 -15.43 11.90
N LYS A 1074 26.77 -15.31 13.15
CA LYS A 1074 27.66 -14.24 13.60
C LYS A 1074 28.98 -14.22 12.82
N SER A 1075 29.64 -15.36 12.61
CA SER A 1075 30.89 -15.42 11.84
C SER A 1075 30.71 -15.01 10.38
N LEU A 1076 29.54 -15.28 9.77
CA LEU A 1076 29.21 -14.74 8.45
C LEU A 1076 29.00 -13.23 8.53
N LEU A 1077 28.24 -12.73 9.52
CA LEU A 1077 27.97 -11.31 9.71
C LEU A 1077 29.25 -10.47 9.83
N GLU A 1078 30.23 -10.97 10.59
CA GLU A 1078 31.57 -10.39 10.75
C GLU A 1078 32.36 -10.36 9.43
N GLU A 1079 32.16 -11.32 8.53
CA GLU A 1079 32.70 -11.27 7.15
C GLU A 1079 32.01 -10.18 6.32
N TYR A 1080 30.69 -10.01 6.42
CA TYR A 1080 29.94 -8.98 5.70
C TYR A 1080 30.21 -7.55 6.21
N GLN A 1081 30.55 -7.38 7.49
CA GLN A 1081 30.97 -6.10 8.09
C GLN A 1081 32.44 -5.73 7.80
N LYS A 1082 33.24 -6.62 7.20
CA LYS A 1082 34.67 -6.37 7.00
C LYS A 1082 34.95 -5.30 5.94
N VAL A 1083 35.28 -4.09 6.40
CA VAL A 1083 35.79 -3.01 5.55
C VAL A 1083 37.11 -3.43 4.88
N PRO A 1084 37.23 -3.31 3.54
CA PRO A 1084 38.49 -3.57 2.83
C PRO A 1084 39.65 -2.72 3.36
N GLU A 1085 40.85 -3.31 3.37
CA GLU A 1085 42.05 -2.59 3.77
C GLU A 1085 42.49 -1.61 2.69
N THR A 1086 42.69 -0.35 3.07
CA THR A 1086 43.05 0.75 2.16
C THR A 1086 44.29 1.49 2.67
N VAL A 1087 45.16 1.88 1.73
CA VAL A 1087 46.33 2.72 2.01
C VAL A 1087 46.15 4.07 1.32
N VAL A 1088 46.34 5.14 2.07
CA VAL A 1088 46.20 6.54 1.64
C VAL A 1088 47.60 7.16 1.55
N SER A 1089 47.91 7.90 0.49
CA SER A 1089 49.29 8.34 0.22
C SER A 1089 49.80 9.52 1.06
N THR A 1090 48.92 10.29 1.69
CA THR A 1090 49.25 11.37 2.62
C THR A 1090 48.06 11.71 3.50
N THR A 1091 48.31 12.20 4.72
CA THR A 1091 47.33 12.82 5.62
C THR A 1091 47.47 14.34 5.69
N GLU A 1092 48.47 14.93 5.02
CA GLU A 1092 48.62 16.37 4.87
C GLU A 1092 48.75 16.77 3.38
N ILE A 1093 48.05 17.83 2.99
CA ILE A 1093 48.07 18.43 1.66
C ILE A 1093 48.28 19.94 1.82
N PHE A 1094 49.27 20.48 1.13
CA PHE A 1094 49.52 21.92 1.07
C PHE A 1094 49.11 22.44 -0.31
N LEU A 1095 48.25 23.46 -0.33
CA LEU A 1095 47.80 24.13 -1.55
C LEU A 1095 48.31 25.57 -1.56
N ALA A 1096 49.07 25.92 -2.60
CA ALA A 1096 49.27 27.30 -2.99
C ALA A 1096 48.04 27.81 -3.77
N ASN A 1097 47.93 29.13 -3.96
CA ASN A 1097 46.93 29.74 -4.85
C ASN A 1097 46.94 29.05 -6.23
N ARG A 1098 45.76 28.62 -6.72
CA ARG A 1098 45.55 27.84 -7.96
C ARG A 1098 46.26 26.47 -8.02
N GLY A 1099 46.81 25.98 -6.91
CA GLY A 1099 47.48 24.68 -6.84
C GLY A 1099 46.54 23.48 -7.01
N THR A 1100 47.05 22.39 -7.57
CA THR A 1100 46.42 21.06 -7.57
C THR A 1100 47.36 20.05 -6.93
N SER A 1101 46.82 19.22 -6.03
CA SER A 1101 47.49 18.08 -5.43
C SER A 1101 46.70 16.79 -5.65
N PHE A 1102 47.32 15.63 -5.43
CA PHE A 1102 46.73 14.32 -5.67
C PHE A 1102 46.82 13.42 -4.44
N LEU A 1103 45.66 13.08 -3.88
CA LEU A 1103 45.51 12.08 -2.83
C LEU A 1103 45.29 10.71 -3.46
N ARG A 1104 46.17 9.73 -3.21
CA ARG A 1104 46.08 8.40 -3.82
C ARG A 1104 45.57 7.39 -2.80
N VAL A 1105 44.52 6.65 -3.16
CA VAL A 1105 43.87 5.65 -2.29
C VAL A 1105 43.96 4.28 -2.97
N THR A 1106 44.64 3.34 -2.34
CA THR A 1106 44.89 1.98 -2.86
C THR A 1106 44.06 0.96 -2.10
N ASN A 1107 43.24 0.17 -2.78
CA ASN A 1107 42.57 -0.99 -2.20
C ASN A 1107 43.56 -2.17 -2.13
N LYS A 1108 43.89 -2.62 -0.91
CA LYS A 1108 44.78 -3.77 -0.69
C LYS A 1108 44.04 -5.11 -0.70
N CYS A 1109 42.71 -5.12 -0.66
CA CYS A 1109 41.94 -6.34 -0.84
C CYS A 1109 42.02 -6.80 -2.30
N LEU A 1110 42.25 -8.11 -2.51
CA LEU A 1110 42.28 -8.75 -3.84
C LEU A 1110 40.96 -9.47 -4.18
N LYS A 1111 39.90 -9.26 -3.39
CA LYS A 1111 38.57 -9.86 -3.58
C LYS A 1111 37.45 -8.83 -3.66
N ASP A 1112 37.40 -7.91 -2.69
CA ASP A 1112 36.25 -7.04 -2.48
C ASP A 1112 36.47 -5.62 -3.01
N LYS A 1113 35.46 -5.08 -3.70
CA LYS A 1113 35.36 -3.66 -4.05
C LYS A 1113 35.31 -2.85 -2.75
N ALA A 1114 36.17 -1.85 -2.62
CA ALA A 1114 36.08 -0.82 -1.60
C ALA A 1114 35.30 0.38 -2.16
N THR A 1115 34.61 1.12 -1.31
CA THR A 1115 33.93 2.36 -1.69
C THR A 1115 34.41 3.50 -0.81
N PHE A 1116 34.45 4.72 -1.34
CA PHE A 1116 34.92 5.89 -0.60
C PHE A 1116 33.98 7.08 -0.78
N GLU A 1117 33.97 7.93 0.25
CA GLU A 1117 33.22 9.17 0.37
C GLU A 1117 34.13 10.18 1.08
N ILE A 1118 34.28 11.39 0.55
CA ILE A 1118 35.01 12.48 1.22
C ILE A 1118 34.00 13.47 1.80
N LEU A 1119 34.12 13.74 3.10
CA LEU A 1119 33.30 14.70 3.85
C LEU A 1119 34.18 15.81 4.44
N CYS A 1120 33.61 17.01 4.58
CA CYS A 1120 34.24 18.10 5.34
C CYS A 1120 33.75 18.06 6.80
N GLU A 1121 34.68 17.95 7.76
CA GLU A 1121 34.35 18.02 9.19
C GLU A 1121 34.45 19.47 9.71
N ARG A 1122 35.59 20.11 9.44
CA ARG A 1122 36.02 21.32 10.15
C ARG A 1122 36.78 22.27 9.26
N LEU A 1123 36.52 23.57 9.43
CA LEU A 1123 37.29 24.67 8.86
C LEU A 1123 37.89 25.52 9.98
N ARG A 1124 39.15 25.91 9.81
CA ARG A 1124 39.88 26.93 10.59
C ARG A 1124 40.44 27.97 9.63
N SER A 1125 40.44 29.23 10.05
CA SER A 1125 41.12 30.32 9.35
C SER A 1125 41.85 31.23 10.33
N LYS A 1126 43.00 31.75 9.90
CA LYS A 1126 43.90 32.63 10.65
C LYS A 1126 44.09 33.96 9.93
N ASN A 1127 44.21 35.03 10.70
CA ASN A 1127 44.66 36.33 10.18
C ASN A 1127 46.20 36.44 10.19
N GLU A 1128 46.72 37.50 9.60
CA GLU A 1128 48.15 37.81 9.48
C GLU A 1128 48.87 37.86 10.84
N ASP A 1129 48.19 38.25 11.92
CA ASP A 1129 48.69 38.21 13.32
C ASP A 1129 48.73 36.80 13.95
N GLY A 1130 48.39 35.75 13.21
CA GLY A 1130 48.50 34.35 13.63
C GLY A 1130 47.43 33.83 14.60
N GLN A 1131 46.45 34.67 15.00
CA GLN A 1131 45.37 34.27 15.90
C GLN A 1131 44.31 33.38 15.21
N ASP A 1132 43.91 32.29 15.88
CA ASP A 1132 42.80 31.40 15.48
C ASP A 1132 41.46 32.14 15.70
N LEU A 1133 40.86 32.70 14.63
CA LEU A 1133 39.71 33.60 14.78
C LEU A 1133 38.35 32.89 14.83
N ARG A 1134 38.16 31.80 14.07
CA ARG A 1134 36.95 30.95 14.15
C ARG A 1134 37.28 29.50 13.85
N ILE A 1135 36.86 28.59 14.75
CA ILE A 1135 36.69 27.17 14.43
C ILE A 1135 35.24 26.98 13.99
N ARG A 1136 35.02 26.48 12.78
CA ARG A 1136 33.68 26.09 12.32
C ARG A 1136 33.59 24.57 12.19
N SER A 1137 32.58 23.97 12.83
CA SER A 1137 32.12 22.64 12.43
C SER A 1137 31.21 22.81 11.22
N ARG A 1138 31.72 22.45 10.03
CA ARG A 1138 30.95 22.43 8.78
C ARG A 1138 30.21 21.11 8.56
N GLY A 1139 30.25 20.19 9.54
CA GLY A 1139 29.93 18.76 9.42
C GLY A 1139 28.85 18.41 8.39
N SER A 1140 29.22 17.61 7.39
CA SER A 1140 28.44 17.23 6.18
C SER A 1140 28.14 18.34 5.17
N PHE A 1141 28.17 19.63 5.53
CA PHE A 1141 27.83 20.74 4.64
C PHE A 1141 29.01 21.32 3.90
N GLY A 1142 29.68 20.40 3.21
CA GLY A 1142 30.42 20.69 2.00
C GLY A 1142 31.75 21.40 2.16
N PHE A 1143 32.48 21.40 1.06
CA PHE A 1143 33.81 22.00 0.96
C PHE A 1143 33.71 23.53 0.98
N PRO A 1144 34.72 24.24 1.50
CA PRO A 1144 34.85 25.69 1.29
C PRO A 1144 34.83 26.03 -0.20
N ASN A 1145 34.35 27.23 -0.56
CA ASN A 1145 34.17 27.61 -1.97
C ASN A 1145 35.48 27.57 -2.77
N TRP A 1146 36.62 27.78 -2.09
CA TRP A 1146 37.97 27.70 -2.66
C TRP A 1146 38.50 26.27 -2.85
N LEU A 1147 37.89 25.27 -2.22
CA LEU A 1147 38.34 23.87 -2.23
C LEU A 1147 37.43 23.03 -3.13
N LYS A 1148 38.01 22.51 -4.21
CA LYS A 1148 37.37 21.51 -5.07
C LYS A 1148 38.06 20.17 -4.92
N ILE A 1149 37.27 19.11 -4.81
CA ILE A 1149 37.73 17.73 -4.78
C ILE A 1149 37.04 16.99 -5.93
N SER A 1150 37.76 16.15 -6.67
CA SER A 1150 37.13 15.29 -7.67
C SER A 1150 37.95 14.02 -7.97
N PRO A 1151 37.33 12.83 -7.99
CA PRO A 1151 35.97 12.55 -7.51
C PRO A 1151 35.85 12.67 -5.98
N VAL A 1152 34.65 13.00 -5.48
CA VAL A 1152 34.32 13.10 -4.05
C VAL A 1152 33.89 11.75 -3.48
N VAL A 1153 33.17 10.98 -4.30
CA VAL A 1153 32.66 9.64 -3.98
C VAL A 1153 33.05 8.67 -5.11
N GLY A 1154 33.24 7.38 -4.80
CA GLY A 1154 33.58 6.40 -5.83
C GLY A 1154 33.80 4.96 -5.37
N ILE A 1155 34.15 4.10 -6.32
CA ILE A 1155 34.40 2.67 -6.15
C ILE A 1155 35.85 2.36 -6.54
N ILE A 1156 36.58 1.63 -5.69
CA ILE A 1156 37.94 1.16 -5.94
C ILE A 1156 37.89 -0.37 -6.07
N LYS A 1157 38.17 -0.91 -7.26
CA LYS A 1157 38.14 -2.37 -7.47
C LYS A 1157 39.28 -3.06 -6.70
N PRO A 1158 39.26 -4.40 -6.53
CA PRO A 1158 40.31 -5.10 -5.82
C PRO A 1158 41.69 -4.86 -6.42
N GLY A 1159 42.67 -4.51 -5.59
CA GLY A 1159 44.05 -4.20 -6.00
C GLY A 1159 44.26 -2.86 -6.72
N GLU A 1160 43.20 -2.10 -7.05
CA GLU A 1160 43.33 -0.83 -7.79
C GLU A 1160 43.71 0.36 -6.88
N THR A 1161 44.32 1.37 -7.50
CA THR A 1161 44.60 2.68 -6.89
C THR A 1161 43.84 3.77 -7.64
N ILE A 1162 43.07 4.59 -6.92
CA ILE A 1162 42.46 5.80 -7.47
C ILE A 1162 43.26 7.05 -7.07
N ASN A 1163 43.36 8.01 -7.98
CA ASN A 1163 43.94 9.33 -7.74
C ASN A 1163 42.79 10.34 -7.59
N LEU A 1164 42.69 10.99 -6.43
CA LEU A 1164 41.68 12.00 -6.12
C LEU A 1164 42.35 13.37 -6.24
N SER A 1165 41.82 14.24 -7.11
CA SER A 1165 42.33 15.59 -7.27
C SER A 1165 41.81 16.49 -6.15
N VAL A 1166 42.70 17.31 -5.58
CA VAL A 1166 42.40 18.30 -4.56
C VAL A 1166 42.93 19.64 -5.06
N GLN A 1167 42.03 20.55 -5.41
CA GLN A 1167 42.32 21.74 -6.20
C GLN A 1167 41.90 23.03 -5.46
N HIS A 1168 42.68 24.08 -5.66
CA HIS A 1168 42.33 25.44 -5.27
C HIS A 1168 41.66 26.17 -6.45
N GLU A 1169 40.38 26.50 -6.35
CA GLU A 1169 39.66 27.32 -7.36
C GLU A 1169 39.30 28.69 -6.78
N ASN A 1170 39.51 29.77 -7.55
CA ASN A 1170 39.05 31.11 -7.16
C ASN A 1170 37.65 31.34 -7.75
N LEU A 1171 36.60 31.27 -6.94
CA LEU A 1171 35.22 31.55 -7.34
C LEU A 1171 34.76 32.89 -6.77
N ARG A 1172 34.93 33.97 -7.54
CA ARG A 1172 34.21 35.22 -7.30
C ARG A 1172 32.74 35.01 -7.68
N THR A 1173 31.86 35.17 -6.71
CA THR A 1173 30.42 34.95 -6.85
C THR A 1173 29.70 36.23 -7.26
N LEU A 1174 28.58 36.11 -7.99
CA LEU A 1174 27.81 37.28 -8.45
C LEU A 1174 27.27 38.14 -7.30
N GLU A 1175 27.18 37.57 -6.10
CA GLU A 1175 26.83 38.26 -4.84
C GLU A 1175 27.83 39.37 -4.45
N ASP A 1176 29.03 39.41 -5.03
CA ASP A 1176 30.03 40.47 -4.82
C ASP A 1176 29.61 41.83 -5.42
N PHE A 1177 28.56 41.89 -6.26
CA PHE A 1177 28.13 43.08 -7.00
C PHE A 1177 26.63 43.41 -6.80
N ILE A 1178 26.33 44.19 -5.76
CA ILE A 1178 25.10 44.99 -5.64
C ILE A 1178 25.52 46.40 -5.19
N ASP A 1179 24.98 47.44 -5.85
CA ASP A 1179 25.25 48.87 -5.62
C ASP A 1179 26.70 49.37 -5.86
N ASP A 1180 27.37 48.85 -6.90
CA ASP A 1180 28.63 49.39 -7.52
C ASP A 1180 29.82 49.71 -6.58
N ALA A 1181 29.78 49.24 -5.33
CA ALA A 1181 30.84 49.40 -4.35
C ALA A 1181 31.17 48.05 -3.67
N PRO A 1182 32.45 47.66 -3.56
CA PRO A 1182 32.81 46.41 -2.90
C PRO A 1182 32.48 46.49 -1.41
N GLN A 1183 31.63 45.59 -0.91
CA GLN A 1183 31.43 45.48 0.53
C GLN A 1183 32.73 45.04 1.20
N HIS A 1184 33.23 45.84 2.15
CA HIS A 1184 34.33 45.45 3.03
C HIS A 1184 33.86 44.40 4.05
N GLN A 1185 33.68 43.17 3.57
CA GLN A 1185 33.40 41.99 4.39
C GLN A 1185 34.42 40.91 4.00
N TRP A 1186 35.18 40.40 4.98
CA TRP A 1186 36.32 39.52 4.71
C TRP A 1186 35.85 38.17 4.13
N THR A 1187 36.12 37.94 2.84
CA THR A 1187 35.82 36.68 2.16
C THR A 1187 36.74 35.56 2.67
N GLU A 1188 36.33 34.29 2.54
CA GLU A 1188 37.16 33.12 2.89
C GLU A 1188 38.43 32.99 2.00
N ASP A 1189 38.66 33.95 1.08
CA ASP A 1189 39.69 33.92 0.04
C ASP A 1189 40.96 34.76 0.33
N THR A 1190 40.99 35.52 1.43
CA THR A 1190 42.16 36.34 1.81
C THR A 1190 42.95 35.79 3.00
N LEU A 1191 42.58 34.62 3.54
CA LEU A 1191 43.10 34.10 4.81
C LEU A 1191 43.72 32.71 4.71
N ASP A 1192 44.84 32.51 5.41
CA ASP A 1192 45.42 31.19 5.67
C ASP A 1192 44.39 30.29 6.35
N SER A 1193 44.16 29.11 5.77
CA SER A 1193 43.02 28.25 6.14
C SER A 1193 43.39 26.77 6.16
N GLU A 1194 42.94 26.06 7.20
CA GLU A 1194 43.09 24.61 7.38
C GLU A 1194 41.71 23.94 7.35
N VAL A 1195 41.54 22.97 6.46
CA VAL A 1195 40.35 22.11 6.35
C VAL A 1195 40.69 20.71 6.83
N LEU A 1196 39.82 20.14 7.68
CA LEU A 1196 39.86 18.73 8.04
C LEU A 1196 38.84 17.96 7.21
N LEU A 1197 39.35 17.13 6.31
CA LEU A 1197 38.57 16.19 5.49
C LEU A 1197 38.57 14.81 6.13
N ILE A 1198 37.41 14.14 6.08
CA ILE A 1198 37.25 12.73 6.41
C ILE A 1198 37.11 11.96 5.09
N LEU A 1199 38.10 11.13 4.76
CA LEU A 1199 37.96 10.08 3.75
C LEU A 1199 37.37 8.85 4.45
N LYS A 1200 36.09 8.59 4.23
CA LYS A 1200 35.34 7.46 4.76
C LYS A 1200 35.36 6.31 3.75
N ILE A 1201 35.96 5.19 4.13
CA ILE A 1201 36.06 3.96 3.33
C ILE A 1201 35.04 2.95 3.85
N THR A 1202 34.19 2.42 2.97
CA THR A 1202 33.12 1.45 3.27
C THR A 1202 33.33 0.12 2.52
N GLY A 1203 32.71 -0.94 3.05
CA GLY A 1203 32.61 -2.24 2.37
C GLY A 1203 31.39 -2.32 1.46
N SER A 1204 31.40 -3.24 0.49
CA SER A 1204 30.32 -3.37 -0.51
C SER A 1204 28.98 -3.93 0.02
N ARG A 1205 28.89 -4.28 1.32
CA ARG A 1205 27.77 -5.05 1.90
C ARG A 1205 27.35 -4.60 3.31
N SER A 1206 27.93 -3.53 3.85
CA SER A 1206 27.62 -2.94 5.16
C SER A 1206 28.07 -1.47 5.19
N THR A 1207 27.36 -0.61 5.92
CA THR A 1207 27.74 0.81 6.09
C THR A 1207 28.92 1.02 7.04
N GLU A 1208 29.38 -0.04 7.71
CA GLU A 1208 30.62 -0.07 8.50
C GLU A 1208 31.78 0.54 7.71
N CYS A 1209 32.59 1.35 8.39
CA CYS A 1209 33.58 2.19 7.72
C CYS A 1209 34.89 2.36 8.48
N ARG A 1210 35.95 2.68 7.72
CA ARG A 1210 37.23 3.17 8.23
C ARG A 1210 37.41 4.60 7.79
N THR A 1211 37.72 5.50 8.70
CA THR A 1211 37.95 6.92 8.40
C THR A 1211 39.45 7.23 8.38
N HIS A 1212 39.87 8.01 7.40
CA HIS A 1212 41.20 8.62 7.34
C HIS A 1212 41.05 10.13 7.37
N LEU A 1213 41.82 10.80 8.23
CA LEU A 1213 41.82 12.26 8.33
C LEU A 1213 42.86 12.86 7.37
N ILE A 1214 42.46 13.84 6.57
CA ILE A 1214 43.35 14.60 5.69
C ILE A 1214 43.25 16.10 6.02
N HIS A 1215 44.37 16.68 6.44
CA HIS A 1215 44.52 18.12 6.62
C HIS A 1215 44.87 18.77 5.27
N VAL A 1216 44.03 19.70 4.81
CA VAL A 1216 44.32 20.54 3.64
C VAL A 1216 44.62 21.96 4.13
N ARG A 1217 45.87 22.41 3.98
CA ARG A 1217 46.32 23.76 4.35
C ARG A 1217 46.51 24.62 3.12
N ARG A 1218 45.79 25.75 3.08
CA ARG A 1218 45.96 26.85 2.12
C ARG A 1218 46.91 27.88 2.74
N THR A 1219 47.95 28.28 2.01
CA THR A 1219 48.75 29.47 2.35
C THR A 1219 48.53 30.58 1.33
N PHE A 1220 48.09 31.74 1.79
CA PHE A 1220 47.88 32.92 0.96
C PHE A 1220 49.18 33.71 0.84
N LYS A 1221 49.65 33.93 -0.40
CA LYS A 1221 50.80 34.80 -0.68
C LYS A 1221 50.29 36.08 -1.33
N SER A 1222 50.56 37.21 -0.68
CA SER A 1222 50.11 38.56 -1.08
C SER A 1222 50.93 39.21 -2.21
N ASN A 1223 52.00 38.55 -2.69
CA ASN A 1223 52.92 39.09 -3.69
C ASN A 1223 52.98 38.25 -4.97
N GLU A 1224 52.09 38.53 -5.92
CA GLU A 1224 52.39 38.50 -7.35
C GLU A 1224 51.99 39.86 -7.96
N PRO A 1225 52.89 40.58 -8.65
CA PRO A 1225 52.54 41.86 -9.26
C PRO A 1225 51.63 41.64 -10.49
N ASN A 1226 50.61 42.48 -10.65
CA ASN A 1226 49.69 42.42 -11.80
C ASN A 1226 50.43 42.63 -13.13
N GLY A 1227 50.74 41.53 -13.82
CA GLY A 1227 51.06 41.56 -15.25
C GLY A 1227 49.79 41.83 -16.05
N HIS A 1228 49.71 42.99 -16.69
CA HIS A 1228 48.60 43.31 -17.59
C HIS A 1228 48.57 42.38 -18.81
N LEU A 1229 47.43 41.72 -19.03
CA LEU A 1229 46.82 41.43 -20.34
C LEU A 1229 45.36 40.99 -20.15
#